data_AF-A0A559JGP9-F1
#
_entry.id   AF-A0A559JGP9-F1
#
_cell.length_a   1.000
_cell.length_b   1.000
_cell.length_c   1.000
_cell.angle_alpha   90.00
_cell.angle_beta   90.00
_cell.angle_gamma   90.00
#
_symmetry.space_group_name_H-M   'P 1'
#
loop_
_entity.id
_entity.type
_entity.pdbx_description
1 polymer ?
#
loop_
_entity_poly.entity_id
_entity_poly.type
_entity_poly.pdbx_seq_one_letter_code
_entity_poly.pdbx_strand_id
1 'polypeptide(L)'
;MKNLFARRITTTGIAILLLFGLLAAGCSPSLSDKRKDDPSVVKTQKAVESAYRIDPDYDLIVAGTDPEGIAAAISAARNGLHVLLVDGRGRGMLGGLLTEGGLNSLDLNRIPGSQSSFLNKGLFQEWYDKIEGSSFDTITGANAFYDMVKVEPNIDLMMGLQDWKPFAENRNGRIQVTGMELTKSDGAVLAVRSGAVIDATQDGDIYAMAGSDYTVGREDVGDKTSLMVSTLVIRMSGVTDSIWKKMRKHAGSGSDERSIWGYNEAREYQSSDPKRIKLRGLNIGRQNDGTVLINAMQLFGVDPRDPESVERGLKDAKKEAPLIADFLRKKFPEMKDLQYAGTAEELYTRESRHLIGEYRLTTADVMEDRTHWDDIAYGSYPVDIQSTNDGVVGTVLMNPKQYGIPFRCLVPAGTDGLLVVGRSASYDSIPHGSARVVPLGIATGQAAGAAVKIALDRKISFADLSRSKEAIVELQGTLVEQGVELTAQKLPTPSYMKHEQYKGLLFAASTLFVSGGLKNDWKLDSPTNLQRFYNSVSTVRNLHSDLFHGDLSGVLTDYDAAAKMSLSLDDAAFIFAKAAQEDDELTSENALDELISHGWITNETLDTISNRSRLTNGDQYMLLRDIMVNGLGYRFDSDPA
;
A
#
# COMPACT_ATOMS: atom_id res chain seq x y z
N MET A 1 -57.96 39.01 -44.00
CA MET A 1 -57.95 37.84 -44.90
C MET A 1 -56.51 37.48 -45.24
N LYS A 2 -56.09 36.29 -44.80
CA LYS A 2 -55.13 35.33 -45.34
C LYS A 2 -54.00 35.74 -46.33
N ASN A 3 -52.82 35.20 -45.99
CA ASN A 3 -51.75 34.58 -46.80
C ASN A 3 -50.67 35.48 -47.43
N LEU A 4 -49.37 35.36 -47.06
CA LEU A 4 -48.35 34.32 -47.36
C LEU A 4 -47.88 34.33 -48.83
N PHE A 5 -46.67 34.87 -49.12
CA PHE A 5 -45.49 34.13 -49.61
C PHE A 5 -44.30 35.03 -50.01
N ALA A 6 -43.12 34.71 -49.45
CA ALA A 6 -41.76 34.64 -50.01
C ALA A 6 -40.95 35.85 -50.58
N ARG A 7 -39.81 36.08 -49.88
CA ARG A 7 -38.40 36.22 -50.35
C ARG A 7 -38.04 37.26 -51.44
N ARG A 8 -37.22 38.26 -51.08
CA ARG A 8 -35.76 38.32 -51.33
C ARG A 8 -35.12 39.64 -50.82
N ILE A 9 -34.10 39.48 -49.97
CA ILE A 9 -32.79 40.17 -49.95
C ILE A 9 -32.80 41.71 -49.88
N THR A 10 -32.36 42.25 -48.73
CA THR A 10 -31.26 43.23 -48.73
C THR A 10 -30.47 43.12 -47.43
N THR A 11 -29.19 42.80 -47.60
CA THR A 11 -28.20 42.44 -46.59
C THR A 11 -27.32 43.66 -46.34
N THR A 12 -27.59 44.50 -45.34
CA THR A 12 -26.62 45.57 -44.95
C THR A 12 -26.80 46.16 -43.53
N GLY A 13 -27.54 45.51 -42.62
CA GLY A 13 -27.93 46.16 -41.35
C GLY A 13 -27.52 45.47 -40.04
N ILE A 14 -26.77 44.35 -40.06
CA ILE A 14 -26.49 43.55 -38.84
C ILE A 14 -24.97 43.33 -38.60
N ALA A 15 -24.10 44.04 -39.32
CA ALA A 15 -22.65 43.90 -39.15
C ALA A 15 -22.03 44.86 -38.10
N ILE A 16 -22.79 45.81 -37.54
CA ILE A 16 -22.21 46.91 -36.73
C ILE A 16 -22.53 46.80 -35.23
N LEU A 17 -23.49 45.97 -34.80
CA LEU A 17 -23.78 45.74 -33.37
C LEU A 17 -23.12 44.50 -32.76
N LEU A 18 -22.42 43.68 -33.55
CA LEU A 18 -21.63 42.54 -33.08
C LEU A 18 -20.14 42.86 -32.86
N LEU A 19 -19.68 44.07 -33.22
CA LEU A 19 -18.26 44.44 -33.11
C LEU A 19 -17.85 45.10 -31.77
N PHE A 20 -18.80 45.46 -30.90
CA PHE A 20 -18.48 46.05 -29.57
C PHE A 20 -18.65 45.10 -28.37
N GLY A 21 -19.15 43.88 -28.59
CA GLY A 21 -19.21 42.83 -27.55
C GLY A 21 -17.97 41.92 -27.49
N LEU A 22 -16.99 42.10 -28.39
CA LEU A 22 -15.84 41.20 -28.57
C LEU A 22 -14.49 41.82 -28.19
N LEU A 23 -14.47 43.02 -27.59
CA LEU A 23 -13.23 43.72 -27.21
C LEU A 23 -13.03 43.90 -25.69
N ALA A 24 -13.86 43.27 -24.84
CA ALA A 24 -13.69 43.25 -23.38
C ALA A 24 -13.57 41.82 -22.81
N ALA A 25 -13.15 40.84 -23.62
CA ALA A 25 -12.98 39.44 -23.23
C ALA A 25 -11.66 38.86 -23.77
N GLY A 26 -10.59 39.64 -23.72
CA GLY A 26 -9.29 39.27 -24.31
C GLY A 26 -8.12 39.78 -23.48
N CYS A 27 -7.97 39.27 -22.25
CA CYS A 27 -6.70 39.13 -21.52
C CYS A 27 -6.94 38.30 -20.25
N SER A 28 -7.43 37.07 -20.41
CA SER A 28 -7.11 36.00 -19.46
C SER A 28 -6.00 35.18 -20.12
N PRO A 29 -4.84 34.97 -19.47
CA PRO A 29 -3.83 34.11 -20.05
C PRO A 29 -4.46 32.74 -20.25
N SER A 30 -4.45 32.25 -21.49
CA SER A 30 -4.88 30.89 -21.79
C SER A 30 -4.06 29.94 -20.93
N LEU A 31 -4.74 29.17 -20.08
CA LEU A 31 -4.22 28.06 -19.28
C LEU A 31 -3.70 26.88 -20.14
N SER A 32 -3.37 27.12 -21.41
CA SER A 32 -2.91 26.11 -22.36
C SER A 32 -1.45 26.26 -22.79
N ASP A 33 -0.69 27.18 -22.19
CA ASP A 33 0.76 27.24 -22.35
C ASP A 33 1.46 26.86 -21.04
N LYS A 34 1.11 25.69 -20.49
CA LYS A 34 1.98 25.02 -19.51
C LYS A 34 3.23 24.60 -20.29
N ARG A 35 4.24 25.48 -20.35
CA ARG A 35 5.62 25.00 -20.51
C ARG A 35 5.85 24.05 -19.34
N LYS A 36 5.71 22.74 -19.59
CA LYS A 36 6.34 21.76 -18.72
C LYS A 36 7.81 22.15 -18.73
N ASP A 37 8.35 22.53 -17.57
CA ASP A 37 9.80 22.65 -17.41
C ASP A 37 10.43 21.44 -18.10
N ASP A 38 11.44 21.66 -18.92
CA ASP A 38 12.09 20.56 -19.62
C ASP A 38 12.59 19.57 -18.55
N PRO A 39 12.04 18.34 -18.50
CA PRO A 39 12.39 17.34 -17.50
C PRO A 39 13.85 16.87 -17.62
N SER A 40 14.61 17.37 -18.60
CA SER A 40 16.05 17.15 -18.74
C SER A 40 16.93 18.17 -18.01
N VAL A 41 16.36 19.21 -17.39
CA VAL A 41 17.12 20.20 -16.62
C VAL A 41 17.38 19.72 -15.20
N VAL A 42 18.66 19.66 -14.82
CA VAL A 42 19.07 19.38 -13.43
C VAL A 42 18.60 20.52 -12.53
N LYS A 43 17.71 20.21 -11.59
CA LYS A 43 17.19 21.17 -10.61
C LYS A 43 18.07 21.16 -9.35
N THR A 44 18.25 22.34 -8.74
CA THR A 44 18.84 22.46 -7.40
C THR A 44 17.75 22.24 -6.35
N GLN A 45 18.09 21.57 -5.25
CA GLN A 45 17.18 21.39 -4.12
C GLN A 45 16.84 22.74 -3.51
N LYS A 46 15.54 23.03 -3.38
CA LYS A 46 15.06 24.21 -2.66
C LYS A 46 15.25 24.01 -1.16
N ALA A 47 15.66 25.06 -0.48
CA ALA A 47 15.67 25.07 0.98
C ALA A 47 14.22 25.05 1.50
N VAL A 48 13.90 24.10 2.37
CA VAL A 48 12.60 24.03 3.03
C VAL A 48 12.60 24.98 4.21
N GLU A 49 11.72 25.98 4.15
CA GLU A 49 11.55 26.98 5.21
C GLU A 49 10.42 26.55 6.15
N SER A 50 10.72 26.47 7.45
CA SER A 50 9.68 26.33 8.49
C SER A 50 9.07 27.69 8.82
N ALA A 51 7.82 27.68 9.29
CA ALA A 51 7.14 28.85 9.81
C ALA A 51 7.92 29.45 10.98
N TYR A 52 8.03 30.78 10.99
CA TYR A 52 8.77 31.51 12.02
C TYR A 52 8.08 31.44 13.39
N ARG A 53 6.75 31.40 13.38
CA ARG A 53 5.89 31.34 14.56
C ARG A 53 4.88 30.22 14.38
N ILE A 54 4.69 29.46 15.44
CA ILE A 54 3.64 28.44 15.55
C ILE A 54 2.61 28.97 16.55
N ASP A 55 1.35 28.93 16.17
CA ASP A 55 0.26 29.36 17.05
C ASP A 55 -0.12 28.27 18.06
N PRO A 56 -0.74 28.64 19.19
CA PRO A 56 -1.11 27.65 20.22
C PRO A 56 -2.31 26.77 19.82
N ASP A 57 -3.09 27.16 18.83
CA ASP A 57 -4.31 26.50 18.39
C ASP A 57 -4.35 26.45 16.86
N TYR A 58 -4.69 25.29 16.31
CA TYR A 58 -4.92 25.06 14.87
C TYR A 58 -6.24 24.33 14.66
N ASP A 59 -6.81 24.37 13.46
CA ASP A 59 -7.93 23.48 13.15
C ASP A 59 -7.45 22.03 13.04
N LEU A 60 -6.26 21.83 12.46
CA LEU A 60 -5.68 20.53 12.16
C LEU A 60 -4.16 20.52 12.37
N ILE A 61 -3.64 19.46 13.00
CA ILE A 61 -2.23 19.09 12.94
C ILE A 61 -2.08 17.85 12.04
N VAL A 62 -1.15 17.89 11.09
CA VAL A 62 -0.75 16.73 10.29
C VAL A 62 0.67 16.34 10.66
N ALA A 63 0.84 15.13 11.21
CA ALA A 63 2.13 14.60 11.60
C ALA A 63 2.71 13.70 10.51
N GLY A 64 3.83 14.11 9.91
CA GLY A 64 4.52 13.38 8.85
C GLY A 64 4.48 14.11 7.51
N THR A 65 5.66 14.27 6.88
CA THR A 65 5.83 14.91 5.56
C THR A 65 6.09 13.93 4.42
N ASP A 66 5.64 12.68 4.60
CA ASP A 66 5.47 11.76 3.49
C ASP A 66 4.31 12.23 2.58
N PRO A 67 4.21 11.74 1.33
CA PRO A 67 3.31 12.32 0.33
C PRO A 67 1.83 12.36 0.74
N GLU A 68 1.35 11.36 1.47
CA GLU A 68 0.00 11.32 2.05
C GLU A 68 -0.26 12.44 3.06
N GLY A 69 0.70 12.77 3.93
CA GLY A 69 0.58 13.85 4.90
C GLY A 69 0.58 15.22 4.23
N ILE A 70 1.43 15.40 3.23
CA ILE A 70 1.45 16.61 2.40
C ILE A 70 0.10 16.81 1.70
N ALA A 71 -0.46 15.74 1.12
CA ALA A 71 -1.76 15.79 0.46
C ALA A 71 -2.90 16.13 1.43
N ALA A 72 -2.87 15.55 2.63
CA ALA A 72 -3.83 15.86 3.69
C ALA A 72 -3.78 17.33 4.10
N ALA A 73 -2.58 17.86 4.35
CA ALA A 73 -2.40 19.27 4.73
C ALA A 73 -2.88 20.23 3.64
N ILE A 74 -2.54 19.98 2.38
CA ILE A 74 -2.99 20.80 1.24
C ILE A 74 -4.50 20.74 1.09
N SER A 75 -5.11 19.55 1.15
CA SER A 75 -6.56 19.43 1.02
C SER A 75 -7.30 20.16 2.14
N ALA A 76 -6.86 20.00 3.40
CA ALA A 76 -7.42 20.71 4.54
C ALA A 76 -7.30 22.24 4.38
N ALA A 77 -6.12 22.74 4.01
CA ALA A 77 -5.87 24.16 3.82
C ALA A 77 -6.73 24.77 2.71
N ARG A 78 -6.87 24.07 1.58
CA ARG A 78 -7.74 24.49 0.45
C ARG A 78 -9.22 24.45 0.78
N ASN A 79 -9.62 23.62 1.74
CA ASN A 79 -10.97 23.64 2.34
C ASN A 79 -11.13 24.71 3.43
N GLY A 80 -10.11 25.54 3.67
CA GLY A 80 -10.17 26.71 4.55
C GLY A 80 -9.75 26.47 6.00
N LEU A 81 -9.15 25.32 6.31
CA LEU A 81 -8.61 25.05 7.65
C LEU A 81 -7.23 25.70 7.85
N HIS A 82 -6.95 26.16 9.06
CA HIS A 82 -5.59 26.52 9.50
C HIS A 82 -4.86 25.25 9.96
N VAL A 83 -3.77 24.93 9.26
CA VAL A 83 -3.08 23.63 9.36
C VAL A 83 -1.66 23.80 9.84
N LEU A 84 -1.26 22.98 10.81
CA LEU A 84 0.13 22.77 11.19
C LEU A 84 0.63 21.44 10.61
N LEU A 85 1.54 21.49 9.64
CA LEU A 85 2.20 20.30 9.08
C LEU A 85 3.58 20.13 9.71
N VAL A 86 3.85 18.97 10.31
CA VAL A 86 5.08 18.75 11.09
C VAL A 86 5.90 17.53 10.64
N ASP A 87 7.23 17.61 10.79
CA ASP A 87 8.16 16.50 10.56
C ASP A 87 9.12 16.30 11.74
N GLY A 88 9.24 15.04 12.18
CA GLY A 88 10.11 14.60 13.27
C GLY A 88 11.20 13.60 12.85
N ARG A 89 11.47 13.43 11.54
CA ARG A 89 12.48 12.47 11.05
C ARG A 89 13.81 13.13 10.67
N GLY A 90 13.98 14.42 10.95
CA GLY A 90 15.22 15.15 10.69
C GLY A 90 15.53 15.37 9.20
N ARG A 91 14.48 15.44 8.37
CA ARG A 91 14.60 15.55 6.90
C ARG A 91 15.01 16.95 6.45
N GLY A 92 15.74 17.01 5.33
CA GLY A 92 16.11 18.26 4.66
C GLY A 92 15.16 18.65 3.53
N MET A 93 14.25 17.75 3.14
CA MET A 93 13.27 17.96 2.08
C MET A 93 11.95 17.24 2.38
N LEU A 94 10.90 17.59 1.62
CA LEU A 94 9.59 16.95 1.69
C LEU A 94 9.50 15.70 0.80
N GLY A 95 8.52 14.84 1.06
CA GLY A 95 8.20 13.67 0.24
C GLY A 95 8.71 12.33 0.80
N GLY A 96 9.42 12.37 1.93
CA GLY A 96 9.83 11.22 2.73
C GLY A 96 10.30 10.03 1.90
N LEU A 97 9.51 8.95 1.87
CA LEU A 97 9.88 7.71 1.19
C LEU A 97 10.26 7.87 -0.30
N LEU A 98 9.56 8.75 -1.02
CA LEU A 98 9.81 9.00 -2.44
C LEU A 98 11.11 9.75 -2.71
N THR A 99 11.57 10.55 -1.74
CA THR A 99 12.69 11.49 -1.89
C THR A 99 13.89 11.04 -1.06
N GLU A 100 13.78 11.10 0.27
CA GLU A 100 14.80 10.69 1.24
C GLU A 100 15.03 9.17 1.25
N GLY A 101 13.96 8.38 1.07
CA GLY A 101 14.04 6.92 0.92
C GLY A 101 14.48 6.45 -0.47
N GLY A 102 14.57 7.38 -1.43
CA GLY A 102 15.01 7.12 -2.80
C GLY A 102 14.08 6.20 -3.61
N LEU A 103 12.82 6.00 -3.19
CA LEU A 103 11.83 5.24 -3.95
C LEU A 103 11.33 6.07 -5.13
N ASN A 104 12.17 6.27 -6.15
CA ASN A 104 11.86 7.15 -7.27
C ASN A 104 11.16 6.46 -8.44
N SER A 105 10.54 5.30 -8.20
CA SER A 105 9.73 4.57 -9.16
C SER A 105 8.34 4.34 -8.58
N LEU A 106 7.31 4.78 -9.31
CA LEU A 106 5.94 4.81 -8.84
C LEU A 106 5.19 3.52 -9.18
N ASP A 107 4.62 2.93 -8.15
CA ASP A 107 3.66 1.83 -8.24
C ASP A 107 2.26 2.39 -8.56
N LEU A 108 1.99 2.55 -9.87
CA LEU A 108 0.77 3.20 -10.35
C LEU A 108 -0.45 2.25 -10.34
N ASN A 109 -1.54 2.67 -9.70
CA ASN A 109 -2.85 2.02 -9.81
C ASN A 109 -3.46 2.31 -11.19
N ARG A 110 -3.21 1.43 -12.17
CA ARG A 110 -3.69 1.59 -13.55
C ARG A 110 -5.21 1.46 -13.64
N ILE A 111 -5.84 2.20 -14.54
CA ILE A 111 -7.23 1.95 -14.93
C ILE A 111 -7.28 0.64 -15.73
N PRO A 112 -8.13 -0.34 -15.38
CA PRO A 112 -8.38 -1.53 -16.19
C PRO A 112 -8.45 -1.24 -17.71
N GLY A 113 -7.61 -1.96 -18.47
CA GLY A 113 -7.54 -1.81 -19.93
C GLY A 113 -6.74 -0.59 -20.43
N SER A 114 -6.24 0.28 -19.55
CA SER A 114 -5.39 1.42 -19.90
C SER A 114 -3.95 1.21 -19.45
N GLN A 115 -3.00 1.50 -20.35
CA GLN A 115 -1.57 1.49 -20.02
C GLN A 115 -1.04 2.88 -19.66
N SER A 116 -1.77 3.94 -19.99
CA SER A 116 -1.33 5.33 -19.80
C SER A 116 -2.08 6.05 -18.67
N SER A 117 -3.27 5.60 -18.30
CA SER A 117 -4.07 6.22 -17.24
C SER A 117 -4.02 5.42 -15.94
N PHE A 118 -4.20 6.12 -14.84
CA PHE A 118 -4.21 5.61 -13.47
C PHE A 118 -5.39 6.20 -12.71
N LEU A 119 -5.84 5.48 -11.68
CA LEU A 119 -7.05 5.76 -10.89
C LEU A 119 -6.90 7.00 -10.01
N ASN A 120 -5.73 7.19 -9.39
CA ASN A 120 -5.53 8.28 -8.42
C ASN A 120 -5.39 9.62 -9.16
N LYS A 121 -6.36 10.52 -9.04
CA LYS A 121 -6.34 11.89 -9.60
C LYS A 121 -6.22 12.94 -8.47
N GLY A 122 -6.75 14.15 -8.67
CA GLY A 122 -6.64 15.24 -7.68
C GLY A 122 -5.19 15.66 -7.41
N LEU A 123 -4.82 15.75 -6.13
CA LEU A 123 -3.48 16.18 -5.71
C LEU A 123 -2.36 15.27 -6.21
N PHE A 124 -2.62 13.97 -6.40
CA PHE A 124 -1.64 13.10 -7.04
C PHE A 124 -1.35 13.54 -8.48
N GLN A 125 -2.38 13.89 -9.26
CA GLN A 125 -2.19 14.36 -10.63
C GLN A 125 -1.47 15.71 -10.66
N GLU A 126 -1.78 16.63 -9.74
CA GLU A 126 -1.08 17.92 -9.62
C GLU A 126 0.42 17.75 -9.37
N TRP A 127 0.80 16.83 -8.49
CA TRP A 127 2.20 16.51 -8.23
C TRP A 127 2.84 15.74 -9.39
N TYR A 128 2.15 14.72 -9.92
CA TYR A 128 2.62 13.88 -11.02
C TYR A 128 2.90 14.71 -12.29
N ASP A 129 2.10 15.74 -12.56
CA ASP A 129 2.29 16.67 -13.69
C ASP A 129 3.57 17.52 -13.58
N LYS A 130 4.19 17.59 -12.40
CA LYS A 130 5.41 18.36 -12.11
C LYS A 130 6.69 17.51 -12.16
N ILE A 131 6.58 16.18 -12.33
CA ILE A 131 7.70 15.24 -12.39
C ILE A 131 7.85 14.60 -13.78
N GLU A 132 8.92 13.83 -13.97
CA GLU A 132 9.31 13.29 -15.27
C GLU A 132 8.48 12.10 -15.76
N GLY A 133 7.83 11.36 -14.85
CA GLY A 133 6.96 10.24 -15.19
C GLY A 133 6.89 9.15 -14.11
N SER A 134 6.78 7.89 -14.54
CA SER A 134 6.75 6.69 -13.69
C SER A 134 8.02 6.49 -12.86
N SER A 135 9.13 7.10 -13.26
CA SER A 135 10.25 7.36 -12.39
C SER A 135 10.73 8.79 -12.56
N PHE A 136 11.25 9.37 -11.49
CA PHE A 136 11.49 10.81 -11.42
C PHE A 136 12.82 11.13 -10.74
N ASP A 137 13.29 12.35 -10.95
CA ASP A 137 14.41 12.92 -10.20
C ASP A 137 13.93 13.31 -8.79
N THR A 138 14.61 12.83 -7.74
CA THR A 138 14.08 13.02 -6.37
C THR A 138 14.07 14.48 -5.96
N ILE A 139 14.97 15.30 -6.52
CA ILE A 139 14.99 16.75 -6.28
C ILE A 139 13.83 17.43 -6.99
N THR A 140 13.49 17.02 -8.23
CA THR A 140 12.26 17.48 -8.89
C THR A 140 11.02 17.15 -8.05
N GLY A 141 10.91 15.90 -7.58
CA GLY A 141 9.78 15.45 -6.76
C GLY A 141 9.66 16.20 -5.43
N ALA A 142 10.77 16.39 -4.71
CA ALA A 142 10.82 17.13 -3.46
C ALA A 142 10.44 18.61 -3.63
N ASN A 143 10.99 19.25 -4.68
CA ASN A 143 10.66 20.64 -5.00
C ASN A 143 9.19 20.80 -5.38
N ALA A 144 8.61 19.83 -6.10
CA ALA A 144 7.19 19.85 -6.44
C ALA A 144 6.30 19.81 -5.19
N PHE A 145 6.62 18.93 -4.22
CA PHE A 145 5.91 18.92 -2.94
C PHE A 145 6.05 20.23 -2.17
N TYR A 146 7.28 20.74 -2.04
CA TYR A 146 7.53 21.99 -1.32
C TYR A 146 6.83 23.18 -1.97
N ASP A 147 6.83 23.27 -3.31
CA ASP A 147 6.11 24.32 -4.02
C ASP A 147 4.60 24.22 -3.82
N MET A 148 4.04 23.01 -3.76
CA MET A 148 2.62 22.80 -3.49
C MET A 148 2.24 23.19 -2.06
N VAL A 149 3.10 22.95 -1.07
CA VAL A 149 2.85 23.38 0.32
C VAL A 149 3.03 24.90 0.47
N LYS A 150 4.12 25.45 -0.07
CA LYS A 150 4.51 26.87 0.12
C LYS A 150 3.49 27.87 -0.42
N VAL A 151 2.69 27.49 -1.43
CA VAL A 151 1.67 28.38 -2.00
C VAL A 151 0.38 28.41 -1.18
N GLU A 152 0.20 27.51 -0.23
CA GLU A 152 -1.01 27.45 0.60
C GLU A 152 -0.85 28.38 1.82
N PRO A 153 -1.60 29.49 1.90
CA PRO A 153 -1.41 30.49 2.96
C PRO A 153 -1.86 30.03 4.35
N ASN A 154 -2.64 28.94 4.42
CA ASN A 154 -3.18 28.40 5.66
C ASN A 154 -2.35 27.24 6.23
N ILE A 155 -1.17 26.96 5.67
CA ILE A 155 -0.26 25.91 6.18
C ILE A 155 0.94 26.57 6.87
N ASP A 156 1.11 26.28 8.15
CA ASP A 156 2.38 26.45 8.84
C ASP A 156 3.15 25.13 8.79
N LEU A 157 4.35 25.16 8.20
CA LEU A 157 5.24 24.00 8.13
C LEU A 157 6.27 24.05 9.26
N MET A 158 6.49 22.93 9.95
CA MET A 158 7.51 22.81 10.99
C MET A 158 8.36 21.55 10.80
N MET A 159 9.61 21.74 10.37
CA MET A 159 10.57 20.65 10.17
C MET A 159 11.48 20.48 11.38
N GLY A 160 12.09 19.29 11.49
CA GLY A 160 13.20 19.05 12.41
C GLY A 160 12.79 19.00 13.88
N LEU A 161 11.60 18.49 14.17
CA LEU A 161 11.22 18.12 15.54
C LEU A 161 12.12 16.99 16.03
N GLN A 162 12.47 17.03 17.32
CA GLN A 162 13.18 15.96 18.01
C GLN A 162 12.23 14.92 18.58
N ASP A 163 11.03 15.36 18.99
CA ASP A 163 10.02 14.51 19.58
C ASP A 163 8.63 15.11 19.35
N TRP A 164 7.62 14.25 19.40
CA TRP A 164 6.21 14.60 19.25
C TRP A 164 5.32 13.68 20.08
N LYS A 165 4.24 14.20 20.64
CA LYS A 165 3.34 13.38 21.46
C LYS A 165 1.90 13.87 21.38
N PRO A 166 0.91 13.01 21.11
CA PRO A 166 -0.48 13.43 21.10
C PRO A 166 -0.99 13.74 22.52
N PHE A 167 -1.87 14.74 22.61
CA PHE A 167 -2.73 14.94 23.77
C PHE A 167 -3.91 13.98 23.69
N ALA A 168 -3.76 12.81 24.31
CA ALA A 168 -4.76 11.75 24.33
C ALA A 168 -5.32 11.53 25.75
N GLU A 169 -6.65 11.58 25.88
CA GLU A 169 -7.37 11.34 27.14
C GLU A 169 -8.50 10.33 26.93
N ASN A 170 -8.71 9.41 27.87
CA ASN A 170 -9.89 8.54 27.83
C ASN A 170 -11.14 9.30 28.28
N ARG A 171 -12.15 9.36 27.42
CA ARG A 171 -13.47 9.95 27.67
C ARG A 171 -14.55 8.93 27.35
N ASN A 172 -15.26 8.46 28.38
CA ASN A 172 -16.36 7.50 28.25
C ASN A 172 -15.98 6.21 27.50
N GLY A 173 -14.76 5.69 27.72
CA GLY A 173 -14.30 4.45 27.09
C GLY A 173 -13.75 4.61 25.67
N ARG A 174 -13.65 5.84 25.15
CA ARG A 174 -12.96 6.18 23.90
C ARG A 174 -11.80 7.11 24.17
N ILE A 175 -10.73 7.01 23.39
CA ILE A 175 -9.60 7.95 23.46
C ILE A 175 -9.99 9.20 22.68
N GLN A 176 -9.72 10.38 23.22
CA GLN A 176 -9.91 11.66 22.54
C GLN A 176 -8.55 12.32 22.35
N VAL A 177 -8.17 12.54 21.08
CA VAL A 177 -6.99 13.34 20.71
C VAL A 177 -7.41 14.80 20.52
N THR A 178 -6.64 15.76 21.07
CA THR A 178 -6.99 17.20 21.09
C THR A 178 -5.84 18.15 20.74
N GLY A 179 -4.75 17.60 20.19
CA GLY A 179 -3.55 18.35 19.86
C GLY A 179 -2.29 17.54 20.10
N MET A 180 -1.13 18.20 20.11
CA MET A 180 0.18 17.58 20.27
C MET A 180 1.15 18.46 21.09
N GLU A 181 2.02 17.81 21.83
CA GLU A 181 3.27 18.36 22.35
C GLU A 181 4.37 18.16 21.30
N LEU A 182 5.06 19.23 20.93
CA LEU A 182 6.11 19.23 19.91
C LEU A 182 7.41 19.71 20.52
N THR A 183 8.46 18.89 20.45
CA THR A 183 9.80 19.24 20.94
C THR A 183 10.68 19.65 19.77
N LYS A 184 11.12 20.91 19.78
CA LYS A 184 12.01 21.50 18.78
C LYS A 184 13.44 20.99 18.88
N SER A 185 14.22 21.21 17.82
CA SER A 185 15.66 20.93 17.78
C SER A 185 16.51 21.67 18.83
N ASP A 186 16.02 22.79 19.36
CA ASP A 186 16.64 23.54 20.47
C ASP A 186 16.17 23.06 21.86
N GLY A 187 15.34 22.03 21.93
CA GLY A 187 14.75 21.48 23.15
C GLY A 187 13.54 22.26 23.67
N ALA A 188 13.09 23.32 23.00
CA ALA A 188 11.88 24.02 23.39
C ALA A 188 10.64 23.16 23.11
N VAL A 189 9.72 23.13 24.07
CA VAL A 189 8.48 22.37 24.00
C VAL A 189 7.32 23.29 23.69
N LEU A 190 6.54 22.96 22.66
CA LEU A 190 5.32 23.65 22.26
C LEU A 190 4.12 22.74 22.55
N ALA A 191 3.16 23.24 23.32
CA ALA A 191 1.87 22.58 23.47
C ALA A 191 0.88 23.21 22.48
N VAL A 192 0.48 22.45 21.46
CA VAL A 192 -0.37 22.93 20.36
C VAL A 192 -1.69 22.18 20.38
N ARG A 193 -2.79 22.89 20.52
CA ARG A 193 -4.14 22.33 20.49
C ARG A 193 -4.66 22.25 19.06
N SER A 194 -5.54 21.28 18.81
CA SER A 194 -6.24 21.22 17.54
C SER A 194 -7.63 20.61 17.63
N GLY A 195 -8.46 20.92 16.63
CA GLY A 195 -9.75 20.26 16.41
C GLY A 195 -9.59 18.81 15.95
N ALA A 196 -8.49 18.51 15.24
CA ALA A 196 -8.16 17.18 14.77
C ALA A 196 -6.63 16.98 14.62
N VAL A 197 -6.22 15.71 14.57
CA VAL A 197 -4.89 15.28 14.17
C VAL A 197 -5.00 14.26 13.03
N ILE A 198 -4.13 14.35 12.03
CA ILE A 198 -3.91 13.28 11.04
C ILE A 198 -2.53 12.69 11.29
N ASP A 199 -2.48 11.39 11.57
CA ASP A 199 -1.26 10.60 11.58
C ASP A 199 -0.93 10.15 10.16
N ALA A 200 0.09 10.79 9.59
CA ALA A 200 0.71 10.41 8.33
C ALA A 200 2.18 10.00 8.55
N THR A 201 2.53 9.61 9.78
CA THR A 201 3.86 9.09 10.08
C THR A 201 4.03 7.73 9.45
N GLN A 202 5.25 7.43 9.00
CA GLN A 202 5.56 6.19 8.31
C GLN A 202 5.22 4.93 9.11
N ASP A 203 5.29 4.99 10.44
CA ASP A 203 5.18 3.81 11.30
C ASP A 203 3.99 3.85 12.27
N GLY A 204 3.06 4.80 12.05
CA GLY A 204 1.86 4.95 12.87
C GLY A 204 2.16 5.39 14.30
N ASP A 205 3.12 6.31 14.45
CA ASP A 205 3.67 6.69 15.75
C ASP A 205 2.62 7.42 16.59
N ILE A 206 1.79 8.27 15.98
CA ILE A 206 0.85 9.12 16.73
C ILE A 206 -0.33 8.29 17.24
N TYR A 207 -0.94 7.45 16.41
CA TYR A 207 -2.04 6.60 16.91
C TYR A 207 -1.55 5.57 17.93
N ALA A 208 -0.34 5.04 17.76
CA ALA A 208 0.24 4.11 18.72
C ALA A 208 0.49 4.80 20.07
N MET A 209 1.02 6.02 20.07
CA MET A 209 1.19 6.83 21.29
C MET A 209 -0.13 7.28 21.90
N ALA A 210 -1.17 7.51 21.09
CA ALA A 210 -2.50 7.85 21.57
C ALA A 210 -3.19 6.65 22.28
N GLY A 211 -2.76 5.42 21.98
CA GLY A 211 -3.29 4.18 22.54
C GLY A 211 -4.34 3.50 21.67
N SER A 212 -4.42 3.85 20.38
CA SER A 212 -5.27 3.12 19.42
C SER A 212 -4.76 1.70 19.20
N ASP A 213 -5.67 0.76 18.96
CA ASP A 213 -5.33 -0.64 18.69
C ASP A 213 -4.73 -0.83 17.28
N TYR A 214 -3.80 -1.77 17.16
CA TYR A 214 -3.14 -2.12 15.89
C TYR A 214 -2.60 -3.55 15.92
N THR A 215 -2.28 -4.06 14.74
CA THR A 215 -1.47 -5.26 14.55
C THR A 215 -0.12 -4.90 13.94
N VAL A 216 0.84 -5.82 14.01
CA VAL A 216 2.19 -5.61 13.48
C VAL A 216 2.49 -6.65 12.41
N GLY A 217 3.03 -6.20 11.27
CA GLY A 217 3.50 -7.11 10.22
C GLY A 217 2.36 -7.98 9.70
N ARG A 218 2.43 -9.27 10.02
CA ARG A 218 1.52 -10.34 9.59
C ARG A 218 0.79 -11.02 10.75
N GLU A 219 0.66 -10.31 11.87
CA GLU A 219 0.00 -10.83 13.06
C GLU A 219 -1.46 -11.26 12.80
N ASP A 220 -2.15 -10.60 11.88
CA ASP A 220 -3.52 -10.93 11.43
C ASP A 220 -3.62 -12.32 10.80
N VAL A 221 -2.54 -12.83 10.20
CA VAL A 221 -2.47 -14.19 9.63
C VAL A 221 -1.71 -15.18 10.52
N GLY A 222 -1.47 -14.83 11.79
CA GLY A 222 -0.79 -15.68 12.78
C GLY A 222 0.73 -15.51 12.87
N ASP A 223 1.37 -14.77 11.95
CA ASP A 223 2.82 -14.53 12.00
C ASP A 223 3.16 -13.26 12.77
N LYS A 224 3.39 -13.42 14.08
CA LYS A 224 3.66 -12.32 15.01
C LYS A 224 5.09 -11.78 14.97
N THR A 225 5.96 -12.36 14.15
CA THR A 225 7.41 -12.09 14.22
C THR A 225 7.99 -11.53 12.93
N SER A 226 7.39 -11.86 11.78
CA SER A 226 7.90 -11.44 10.50
C SER A 226 7.45 -10.03 10.11
N LEU A 227 8.36 -9.32 9.46
CA LEU A 227 8.10 -8.08 8.75
C LEU A 227 8.58 -8.21 7.31
N MET A 228 7.89 -7.56 6.37
CA MET A 228 8.42 -7.39 5.03
C MET A 228 9.77 -6.66 5.06
N VAL A 229 10.67 -7.13 4.20
CA VAL A 229 12.04 -6.64 4.13
C VAL A 229 12.13 -5.14 3.80
N SER A 230 13.03 -4.45 4.51
CA SER A 230 13.41 -3.06 4.22
C SER A 230 14.47 -3.01 3.11
N THR A 231 14.60 -1.85 2.47
CA THR A 231 15.60 -1.62 1.42
C THR A 231 16.36 -0.33 1.65
N LEU A 232 17.68 -0.35 1.48
CA LEU A 232 18.45 0.86 1.24
C LEU A 232 18.71 0.99 -0.26
N VAL A 233 18.22 2.08 -0.86
CA VAL A 233 18.38 2.34 -2.30
C VAL A 233 19.81 2.75 -2.59
N ILE A 234 20.43 2.16 -3.61
CA ILE A 234 21.82 2.43 -4.02
C ILE A 234 21.82 3.49 -5.11
N ARG A 235 22.76 4.43 -5.05
CA ARG A 235 22.99 5.41 -6.12
C ARG A 235 24.24 5.07 -6.92
N MET A 236 24.13 5.15 -8.24
CA MET A 236 25.28 5.02 -9.15
C MET A 236 25.32 6.20 -10.13
N SER A 237 26.53 6.69 -10.45
CA SER A 237 26.78 7.80 -11.37
C SER A 237 27.41 7.33 -12.68
N GLY A 238 27.48 8.23 -13.67
CA GLY A 238 28.08 7.98 -14.98
C GLY A 238 27.08 7.53 -16.04
N VAL A 239 25.78 7.70 -15.79
CA VAL A 239 24.70 7.26 -16.68
C VAL A 239 24.48 8.27 -17.80
N THR A 240 25.19 8.06 -18.91
CA THR A 240 24.94 8.80 -20.16
C THR A 240 23.70 8.28 -20.89
N ASP A 241 23.15 9.04 -21.84
CA ASP A 241 22.06 8.57 -22.71
C ASP A 241 22.39 7.28 -23.46
N SER A 242 23.65 7.10 -23.86
CA SER A 242 24.11 5.88 -24.53
C SER A 242 24.06 4.67 -23.60
N ILE A 243 24.52 4.85 -22.36
CA ILE A 243 24.49 3.80 -21.33
C ILE A 243 23.04 3.47 -20.96
N TRP A 244 22.20 4.48 -20.72
CA TRP A 244 20.77 4.28 -20.43
C TRP A 244 20.06 3.48 -21.53
N LYS A 245 20.28 3.83 -22.80
CA LYS A 245 19.74 3.09 -23.95
C LYS A 245 20.20 1.64 -24.03
N LYS A 246 21.42 1.33 -23.56
CA LYS A 246 21.92 -0.06 -23.49
C LYS A 246 21.27 -0.81 -22.34
N MET A 247 21.20 -0.20 -21.15
CA MET A 247 20.55 -0.80 -19.98
C MET A 247 19.08 -1.14 -20.25
N ARG A 248 18.34 -0.28 -20.95
CA ARG A 248 16.94 -0.54 -21.34
C ARG A 248 16.72 -1.73 -22.27
N LYS A 249 17.77 -2.21 -22.93
CA LYS A 249 17.72 -3.32 -23.89
C LYS A 249 18.17 -4.66 -23.27
N HIS A 250 18.45 -4.70 -21.98
CA HIS A 250 18.86 -5.92 -21.31
C HIS A 250 17.77 -7.01 -21.43
N ALA A 251 18.19 -8.23 -21.77
CA ALA A 251 17.26 -9.34 -21.96
C ALA A 251 16.54 -9.67 -20.64
N GLY A 252 15.23 -9.93 -20.69
CA GLY A 252 14.45 -10.23 -19.48
C GLY A 252 14.16 -9.02 -18.59
N SER A 253 14.49 -7.79 -19.03
CA SER A 253 14.06 -6.54 -18.38
C SER A 253 12.86 -5.91 -19.08
N GLY A 254 12.05 -5.18 -18.31
CA GLY A 254 11.10 -4.20 -18.82
C GLY A 254 11.63 -2.79 -18.60
N SER A 255 11.21 -1.83 -19.43
CA SER A 255 11.59 -0.43 -19.25
C SER A 255 10.61 0.53 -19.90
N ASP A 256 10.61 1.75 -19.39
CA ASP A 256 10.07 2.94 -20.06
C ASP A 256 11.18 4.00 -20.20
N GLU A 257 10.83 5.26 -20.42
CA GLU A 257 11.82 6.32 -20.62
C GLU A 257 12.67 6.62 -19.38
N ARG A 258 12.11 6.41 -18.18
CA ARG A 258 12.69 6.79 -16.89
C ARG A 258 12.96 5.62 -15.94
N SER A 259 12.35 4.46 -16.19
CA SER A 259 12.41 3.28 -15.33
C SER A 259 12.90 2.04 -16.06
N ILE A 260 13.60 1.16 -15.35
CA ILE A 260 13.98 -0.19 -15.78
C ILE A 260 13.72 -1.15 -14.62
N TRP A 261 13.08 -2.29 -14.89
CA TRP A 261 12.90 -3.36 -13.91
C TRP A 261 13.29 -4.72 -14.50
N GLY A 262 13.76 -5.64 -13.67
CA GLY A 262 14.21 -6.96 -14.10
C GLY A 262 15.61 -7.26 -13.60
N TYR A 263 16.54 -7.64 -14.49
CA TYR A 263 17.92 -8.00 -14.11
C TYR A 263 17.95 -9.05 -12.99
N ASN A 264 17.22 -10.15 -13.20
CA ASN A 264 17.02 -11.18 -12.17
C ASN A 264 18.32 -11.90 -11.81
N GLU A 265 19.31 -11.85 -12.69
CA GLU A 265 20.70 -12.30 -12.51
C GLU A 265 21.41 -11.55 -11.37
N ALA A 266 20.89 -10.40 -10.95
CA ALA A 266 21.39 -9.69 -9.77
C ALA A 266 21.28 -10.54 -8.49
N ARG A 267 20.32 -11.49 -8.44
CA ARG A 267 20.17 -12.45 -7.33
C ARG A 267 21.37 -13.36 -7.11
N GLU A 268 22.29 -13.45 -8.08
CA GLU A 268 23.52 -14.22 -7.95
C GLU A 268 24.53 -13.58 -6.99
N TYR A 269 24.33 -12.30 -6.63
CA TYR A 269 25.17 -11.60 -5.67
C TYR A 269 25.26 -12.37 -4.34
N GLN A 270 26.48 -12.64 -3.90
CA GLN A 270 26.77 -13.23 -2.59
C GLN A 270 27.12 -12.10 -1.63
N SER A 271 26.25 -11.86 -0.65
CA SER A 271 26.47 -10.79 0.33
C SER A 271 27.45 -11.21 1.42
N SER A 272 27.97 -10.22 2.14
CA SER A 272 28.82 -10.44 3.32
C SER A 272 28.09 -11.15 4.47
N ASP A 273 26.76 -11.03 4.52
CA ASP A 273 25.87 -11.71 5.48
C ASP A 273 24.57 -12.15 4.77
N PRO A 274 24.55 -13.36 4.18
CA PRO A 274 23.41 -13.85 3.39
C PRO A 274 22.11 -14.02 4.16
N LYS A 275 22.16 -14.08 5.50
CA LYS A 275 20.96 -14.17 6.35
C LYS A 275 20.29 -12.82 6.55
N ARG A 276 21.05 -11.72 6.43
CA ARG A 276 20.53 -10.36 6.63
C ARG A 276 20.45 -9.53 5.36
N ILE A 277 21.28 -9.80 4.36
CA ILE A 277 21.32 -9.03 3.13
C ILE A 277 21.23 -9.94 1.92
N LYS A 278 20.29 -9.65 1.01
CA LYS A 278 20.22 -10.25 -0.32
C LYS A 278 19.95 -9.20 -1.39
N LEU A 279 20.14 -9.59 -2.64
CA LEU A 279 19.78 -8.78 -3.79
C LEU A 279 18.63 -9.46 -4.54
N ARG A 280 17.58 -8.70 -4.84
CA ARG A 280 16.52 -9.12 -5.77
C ARG A 280 16.79 -8.58 -7.18
N GLY A 281 15.89 -8.89 -8.12
CA GLY A 281 15.87 -8.20 -9.41
C GLY A 281 15.83 -6.69 -9.23
N LEU A 282 16.57 -5.97 -10.08
CA LEU A 282 16.76 -4.54 -10.00
C LEU A 282 15.49 -3.80 -10.40
N ASN A 283 15.19 -2.73 -9.66
CA ASN A 283 14.33 -1.64 -10.10
C ASN A 283 15.17 -0.36 -10.12
N ILE A 284 15.35 0.25 -11.29
CA ILE A 284 16.30 1.30 -11.58
C ILE A 284 15.54 2.54 -12.07
N GLY A 285 15.56 3.61 -11.29
CA GLY A 285 14.97 4.90 -11.66
C GLY A 285 16.03 5.92 -12.06
N ARG A 286 15.86 6.53 -13.23
CA ARG A 286 16.78 7.54 -13.77
C ARG A 286 16.62 8.90 -13.07
N GLN A 287 17.74 9.52 -12.70
CA GLN A 287 17.84 10.92 -12.25
C GLN A 287 18.25 11.85 -13.40
N ASN A 288 18.11 13.17 -13.22
CA ASN A 288 18.45 14.14 -14.26
C ASN A 288 19.95 14.51 -14.28
N ASP A 289 20.67 14.21 -13.21
CA ASP A 289 22.08 14.56 -12.99
C ASP A 289 23.08 13.50 -13.50
N GLY A 290 22.63 12.57 -14.34
CA GLY A 290 23.46 11.47 -14.81
C GLY A 290 23.69 10.36 -13.78
N THR A 291 22.86 10.31 -12.73
CA THR A 291 22.81 9.19 -11.78
C THR A 291 21.55 8.32 -11.96
N VAL A 292 21.56 7.14 -11.34
CA VAL A 292 20.41 6.25 -11.19
C VAL A 292 20.29 5.82 -9.73
N LEU A 293 19.05 5.56 -9.32
CA LEU A 293 18.69 4.95 -8.05
C LEU A 293 18.29 3.49 -8.29
N ILE A 294 18.84 2.56 -7.50
CA ILE A 294 18.66 1.12 -7.65
C ILE A 294 18.03 0.57 -6.38
N ASN A 295 16.74 0.28 -6.45
CA ASN A 295 15.97 -0.38 -5.41
C ASN A 295 16.03 -1.90 -5.61
N ALA A 296 16.95 -2.56 -4.89
CA ALA A 296 17.16 -4.00 -4.99
C ALA A 296 17.72 -4.66 -3.72
N MET A 297 18.35 -3.89 -2.83
CA MET A 297 18.94 -4.44 -1.60
C MET A 297 17.83 -4.80 -0.61
N GLN A 298 17.81 -6.07 -0.18
CA GLN A 298 16.88 -6.59 0.80
C GLN A 298 17.61 -6.71 2.14
N LEU A 299 17.11 -6.02 3.18
CA LEU A 299 17.62 -6.02 4.56
C LEU A 299 16.63 -6.72 5.51
N PHE A 300 16.94 -7.96 5.89
CA PHE A 300 16.08 -8.77 6.75
C PHE A 300 16.30 -8.45 8.24
N GLY A 301 15.25 -8.62 9.04
CA GLY A 301 15.29 -8.44 10.49
C GLY A 301 15.41 -6.99 10.96
N VAL A 302 15.10 -6.02 10.11
CA VAL A 302 14.97 -4.61 10.51
C VAL A 302 13.56 -4.35 11.00
N ASP A 303 13.41 -4.14 12.30
CA ASP A 303 12.20 -3.56 12.89
C ASP A 303 12.27 -2.02 12.75
N PRO A 304 11.34 -1.38 12.01
CA PRO A 304 11.31 0.06 11.82
C PRO A 304 10.86 0.85 13.05
N ARG A 305 10.29 0.17 14.06
CA ARG A 305 9.81 0.77 15.30
C ARG A 305 10.92 0.91 16.35
N ASP A 306 12.04 0.22 16.15
CA ASP A 306 13.23 0.28 16.99
C ASP A 306 14.30 1.14 16.27
N PRO A 307 14.57 2.38 16.74
CA PRO A 307 15.59 3.23 16.14
C PRO A 307 16.98 2.59 16.09
N GLU A 308 17.35 1.75 17.06
CA GLU A 308 18.65 1.06 17.05
C GLU A 308 18.70 -0.01 15.96
N SER A 309 17.59 -0.73 15.74
CA SER A 309 17.44 -1.68 14.64
C SER A 309 17.60 -1.01 13.29
N VAL A 310 16.96 0.15 13.09
CA VAL A 310 17.08 0.96 11.87
C VAL A 310 18.52 1.43 11.67
N GLU A 311 19.19 1.94 12.71
CA GLU A 311 20.58 2.39 12.63
C GLU A 311 21.53 1.26 12.26
N ARG A 312 21.38 0.07 12.89
CA ARG A 312 22.15 -1.13 12.55
C ARG A 312 21.93 -1.51 11.09
N GLY A 313 20.67 -1.57 10.64
CA GLY A 313 20.31 -1.89 9.26
C GLY A 313 20.95 -0.93 8.25
N LEU A 314 20.89 0.38 8.51
CA LEU A 314 21.53 1.41 7.68
C LEU A 314 23.06 1.24 7.63
N LYS A 315 23.69 1.03 8.78
CA LYS A 315 25.15 0.86 8.87
C LYS A 315 25.63 -0.34 8.06
N ASP A 316 24.91 -1.45 8.16
CA ASP A 316 25.28 -2.68 7.46
C ASP A 316 25.02 -2.57 5.96
N ALA A 317 23.89 -1.98 5.57
CA ALA A 317 23.56 -1.69 4.17
C ALA A 317 24.56 -0.73 3.51
N LYS A 318 24.99 0.34 4.21
CA LYS A 318 25.99 1.30 3.70
C LYS A 318 27.36 0.65 3.49
N LYS A 319 27.73 -0.35 4.30
CA LYS A 319 28.95 -1.15 4.08
C LYS A 319 28.83 -2.07 2.86
N GLU A 320 27.64 -2.65 2.65
CA GLU A 320 27.40 -3.61 1.57
C GLU A 320 27.21 -2.92 0.20
N ALA A 321 26.63 -1.73 0.17
CA ALA A 321 26.31 -0.99 -1.05
C ALA A 321 27.47 -0.85 -2.07
N PRO A 322 28.71 -0.47 -1.68
CA PRO A 322 29.83 -0.42 -2.63
C PRO A 322 30.22 -1.80 -3.20
N LEU A 323 30.03 -2.89 -2.45
CA LEU A 323 30.30 -4.26 -2.91
C LEU A 323 29.25 -4.69 -3.95
N ILE A 324 27.99 -4.36 -3.72
CA ILE A 324 26.92 -4.57 -4.68
C ILE A 324 27.18 -3.75 -5.95
N ALA A 325 27.55 -2.47 -5.83
CA ALA A 325 27.86 -1.63 -6.99
C ALA A 325 29.02 -2.22 -7.83
N ASP A 326 30.08 -2.72 -7.19
CA ASP A 326 31.19 -3.39 -7.87
C ASP A 326 30.76 -4.69 -8.57
N PHE A 327 29.93 -5.51 -7.90
CA PHE A 327 29.33 -6.70 -8.52
C PHE A 327 28.51 -6.34 -9.76
N LEU A 328 27.63 -5.34 -9.69
CA LEU A 328 26.79 -4.93 -10.82
C LEU A 328 27.65 -4.51 -12.03
N ARG A 329 28.73 -3.76 -11.81
CA ARG A 329 29.67 -3.36 -12.87
C ARG A 329 30.37 -4.54 -13.53
N LYS A 330 30.71 -5.57 -12.75
CA LYS A 330 31.38 -6.79 -13.25
C LYS A 330 30.39 -7.73 -13.96
N LYS A 331 29.16 -7.82 -13.44
CA LYS A 331 28.11 -8.72 -13.93
C LYS A 331 27.48 -8.23 -15.23
N PHE A 332 27.24 -6.93 -15.35
CA PHE A 332 26.51 -6.33 -16.47
C PHE A 332 27.42 -5.45 -17.34
N PRO A 333 27.75 -5.87 -18.57
CA PRO A 333 28.66 -5.13 -19.46
C PRO A 333 28.25 -3.67 -19.73
N GLU A 334 26.95 -3.40 -19.76
CA GLU A 334 26.36 -2.07 -19.92
C GLU A 334 26.52 -1.17 -18.69
N MET A 335 26.81 -1.73 -17.51
CA MET A 335 27.05 -0.99 -16.26
C MET A 335 28.53 -0.83 -15.91
N LYS A 336 29.46 -1.40 -16.70
CA LYS A 336 30.90 -1.47 -16.37
C LYS A 336 31.55 -0.11 -16.02
N ASP A 337 31.06 0.95 -16.67
CA ASP A 337 31.60 2.32 -16.57
C ASP A 337 30.87 3.16 -15.50
N LEU A 338 29.83 2.62 -14.86
CA LEU A 338 29.15 3.29 -13.76
C LEU A 338 30.02 3.29 -12.51
N GLN A 339 29.79 4.25 -11.62
CA GLN A 339 30.52 4.38 -10.35
C GLN A 339 29.54 4.39 -9.18
N TYR A 340 29.98 3.85 -8.04
CA TYR A 340 29.22 3.98 -6.79
C TYR A 340 29.15 5.46 -6.39
N ALA A 341 27.95 5.94 -6.09
CA ALA A 341 27.68 7.36 -5.79
C ALA A 341 26.89 7.55 -4.48
N GLY A 342 26.88 6.54 -3.61
CA GLY A 342 26.21 6.59 -2.30
C GLY A 342 24.92 5.78 -2.24
N THR A 343 24.06 6.14 -1.30
CA THR A 343 22.74 5.52 -1.06
C THR A 343 21.70 6.61 -0.81
N ALA A 344 20.43 6.21 -0.69
CA ALA A 344 19.42 7.01 -0.01
C ALA A 344 19.81 7.29 1.46
N GLU A 345 19.17 8.28 2.08
CA GLU A 345 19.42 8.65 3.48
C GLU A 345 18.53 7.86 4.45
N GLU A 346 17.30 7.55 4.04
CA GLU A 346 16.35 6.73 4.82
C GLU A 346 16.24 5.31 4.26
N LEU A 347 15.87 4.36 5.14
CA LEU A 347 15.44 3.04 4.70
C LEU A 347 14.06 3.14 4.06
N TYR A 348 13.90 2.49 2.90
CA TYR A 348 12.60 2.13 2.40
C TYR A 348 12.06 0.94 3.21
N THR A 349 11.31 1.26 4.26
CA THR A 349 10.46 0.32 5.00
C THR A 349 9.13 0.14 4.27
N ARG A 350 8.60 -1.09 4.23
CA ARG A 350 7.33 -1.38 3.55
C ARG A 350 6.18 -1.58 4.50
N GLU A 351 6.45 -2.08 5.69
CA GLU A 351 5.46 -2.61 6.61
C GLU A 351 5.93 -2.37 8.04
N SER A 352 4.98 -2.00 8.91
CA SER A 352 5.21 -1.84 10.34
C SER A 352 3.91 -2.14 11.11
N ARG A 353 3.19 -1.11 11.55
CA ARG A 353 1.91 -1.23 12.25
C ARG A 353 0.75 -1.00 11.29
N HIS A 354 -0.30 -1.80 11.44
CA HIS A 354 -1.58 -1.67 10.74
C HIS A 354 -2.67 -1.34 11.76
N LEU A 355 -3.29 -0.17 11.62
CA LEU A 355 -4.36 0.31 12.49
C LEU A 355 -5.53 -0.70 12.56
N ILE A 356 -6.16 -0.84 13.73
CA ILE A 356 -7.52 -1.36 13.82
C ILE A 356 -8.51 -0.19 13.70
N GLY A 357 -9.09 -0.03 12.52
CA GLY A 357 -10.07 1.03 12.22
C GLY A 357 -11.53 0.59 12.41
N GLU A 358 -12.46 1.52 12.19
CA GLU A 358 -13.92 1.25 12.12
C GLU A 358 -14.27 0.32 10.93
N TYR A 359 -13.37 0.19 9.96
CA TYR A 359 -13.34 -0.87 8.96
C TYR A 359 -11.89 -1.25 8.69
N ARG A 360 -11.65 -2.52 8.36
CA ARG A 360 -10.32 -3.00 7.96
C ARG A 360 -10.41 -3.58 6.56
N LEU A 361 -9.61 -3.06 5.63
CA LEU A 361 -9.60 -3.58 4.26
C LEU A 361 -9.15 -5.03 4.28
N THR A 362 -9.97 -5.92 3.72
CA THR A 362 -9.79 -7.37 3.79
C THR A 362 -9.24 -7.94 2.49
N THR A 363 -8.75 -9.19 2.55
CA THR A 363 -8.38 -9.93 1.33
C THR A 363 -9.59 -10.13 0.40
N ALA A 364 -10.80 -10.29 0.95
CA ALA A 364 -12.03 -10.41 0.17
C ALA A 364 -12.29 -9.14 -0.66
N ASP A 365 -12.04 -7.95 -0.10
CA ASP A 365 -12.27 -6.68 -0.80
C ASP A 365 -11.42 -6.57 -2.07
N VAL A 366 -10.17 -7.02 -2.01
CA VAL A 366 -9.25 -7.00 -3.15
C VAL A 366 -9.52 -8.16 -4.11
N MET A 367 -9.85 -9.35 -3.62
CA MET A 367 -10.18 -10.50 -4.46
C MET A 367 -11.49 -10.33 -5.23
N GLU A 368 -12.45 -9.61 -4.69
CA GLU A 368 -13.77 -9.45 -5.30
C GLU A 368 -13.94 -8.11 -6.03
N ASP A 369 -12.87 -7.30 -6.09
CA ASP A 369 -12.91 -5.95 -6.68
C ASP A 369 -14.03 -5.10 -6.04
N ARG A 370 -14.17 -5.15 -4.71
CA ARG A 370 -15.32 -4.56 -3.99
C ARG A 370 -15.29 -3.05 -4.00
N THR A 371 -16.48 -2.48 -3.99
CA THR A 371 -16.74 -1.06 -3.73
C THR A 371 -17.62 -0.92 -2.51
N HIS A 372 -17.48 0.19 -1.80
CA HIS A 372 -18.24 0.51 -0.60
C HIS A 372 -19.02 1.79 -0.81
N TRP A 373 -20.09 1.97 -0.02
CA TRP A 373 -20.89 3.19 -0.07
C TRP A 373 -20.08 4.44 0.35
N ASP A 374 -18.99 4.23 1.10
CA ASP A 374 -18.09 5.24 1.62
C ASP A 374 -16.69 5.22 0.99
N ASP A 375 -16.56 4.72 -0.25
CA ASP A 375 -15.30 4.78 -0.98
C ASP A 375 -14.80 6.23 -1.15
N ILE A 376 -13.52 6.44 -0.84
CA ILE A 376 -12.81 7.73 -0.95
C ILE A 376 -11.62 7.69 -1.91
N ALA A 377 -11.22 6.49 -2.34
CA ALA A 377 -10.17 6.26 -3.32
C ALA A 377 -10.28 4.84 -3.90
N TYR A 378 -9.60 4.59 -5.03
CA TYR A 378 -9.51 3.25 -5.62
C TYR A 378 -8.07 2.80 -5.82
N GLY A 379 -7.81 1.53 -5.51
CA GLY A 379 -6.56 0.82 -5.78
C GLY A 379 -6.72 -0.22 -6.89
N SER A 380 -5.62 -0.57 -7.55
CA SER A 380 -5.55 -1.64 -8.55
C SER A 380 -4.15 -2.25 -8.70
N TYR A 381 -3.23 -1.88 -7.81
CA TYR A 381 -1.87 -2.42 -7.83
C TYR A 381 -1.89 -3.92 -7.50
N PRO A 382 -1.01 -4.74 -8.10
CA PRO A 382 -0.87 -6.14 -7.69
C PRO A 382 -0.55 -6.25 -6.20
N VAL A 383 -1.11 -7.25 -5.52
CA VAL A 383 -0.84 -7.51 -4.11
C VAL A 383 0.60 -8.05 -3.97
N ASP A 384 1.56 -7.16 -3.78
CA ASP A 384 3.00 -7.45 -3.71
C ASP A 384 3.44 -7.70 -2.27
N ILE A 385 3.71 -8.97 -1.98
CA ILE A 385 4.14 -9.47 -0.68
C ILE A 385 5.63 -9.75 -0.74
N GLN A 386 6.43 -8.95 -0.04
CA GLN A 386 7.88 -9.09 -0.07
C GLN A 386 8.38 -10.20 0.88
N SER A 387 9.62 -10.62 0.64
CA SER A 387 10.35 -11.55 1.50
C SER A 387 10.38 -11.06 2.94
N THR A 388 10.33 -11.99 3.89
CA THR A 388 10.46 -11.71 5.34
C THR A 388 11.77 -12.23 5.93
N ASN A 389 12.40 -13.20 5.27
CA ASN A 389 13.70 -13.76 5.63
C ASN A 389 14.42 -14.27 4.37
N ASP A 390 15.62 -14.83 4.57
CA ASP A 390 16.47 -15.31 3.49
C ASP A 390 15.96 -16.59 2.81
N GLY A 391 15.04 -17.33 3.41
CA GLY A 391 14.42 -18.54 2.84
C GLY A 391 13.10 -18.29 2.09
N VAL A 392 12.44 -17.15 2.30
CA VAL A 392 11.14 -16.83 1.71
C VAL A 392 11.31 -15.85 0.55
N VAL A 393 10.89 -16.25 -0.65
CA VAL A 393 10.89 -15.37 -1.82
C VAL A 393 9.57 -14.60 -1.87
N GLY A 394 9.65 -13.28 -2.04
CA GLY A 394 8.47 -12.45 -2.24
C GLY A 394 7.64 -12.88 -3.46
N THR A 395 6.34 -12.62 -3.41
CA THR A 395 5.37 -13.04 -4.42
C THR A 395 4.33 -11.96 -4.69
N VAL A 396 3.79 -11.97 -5.89
CA VAL A 396 2.52 -11.29 -6.16
C VAL A 396 1.42 -12.28 -5.81
N LEU A 397 0.63 -12.01 -4.77
CA LEU A 397 -0.46 -12.90 -4.38
C LEU A 397 -1.56 -12.92 -5.45
N MET A 398 -2.00 -11.73 -5.87
CA MET A 398 -2.98 -11.55 -6.93
C MET A 398 -2.84 -10.19 -7.61
N ASN A 399 -3.62 -9.96 -8.66
CA ASN A 399 -3.67 -8.74 -9.45
C ASN A 399 -5.12 -8.26 -9.59
N PRO A 400 -5.58 -7.34 -8.72
CA PRO A 400 -6.96 -6.83 -8.76
C PRO A 400 -7.17 -5.95 -9.99
N LYS A 401 -8.42 -5.65 -10.30
CA LYS A 401 -8.78 -4.70 -11.36
C LYS A 401 -9.06 -3.33 -10.77
N GLN A 402 -9.88 -3.27 -9.74
CA GLN A 402 -10.18 -2.06 -9.01
C GLN A 402 -10.88 -2.43 -7.71
N TYR A 403 -10.39 -1.94 -6.57
CA TYR A 403 -11.08 -2.06 -5.29
C TYR A 403 -11.15 -0.70 -4.59
N GLY A 404 -12.19 -0.48 -3.80
CA GLY A 404 -12.45 0.74 -3.05
C GLY A 404 -11.74 0.78 -1.71
N ILE A 405 -11.28 1.96 -1.32
CA ILE A 405 -10.86 2.25 0.06
C ILE A 405 -12.01 3.00 0.75
N PRO A 406 -12.73 2.38 1.69
CA PRO A 406 -13.77 3.07 2.45
C PRO A 406 -13.16 4.08 3.42
N PHE A 407 -13.86 5.19 3.67
CA PHE A 407 -13.43 6.21 4.64
C PHE A 407 -13.18 5.62 6.03
N ARG A 408 -13.98 4.62 6.43
CA ARG A 408 -13.82 3.90 7.69
C ARG A 408 -12.43 3.27 7.89
N CYS A 409 -11.65 3.02 6.83
CA CYS A 409 -10.25 2.57 6.96
C CYS A 409 -9.31 3.62 7.57
N LEU A 410 -9.69 4.90 7.53
CA LEU A 410 -8.88 6.00 8.07
C LEU A 410 -9.24 6.34 9.52
N VAL A 411 -10.33 5.77 10.06
CA VAL A 411 -10.90 6.12 11.36
C VAL A 411 -10.50 5.05 12.38
N PRO A 412 -9.62 5.35 13.35
CA PRO A 412 -9.29 4.42 14.43
C PRO A 412 -10.51 3.96 15.22
N ALA A 413 -10.61 2.65 15.46
CA ALA A 413 -11.63 2.12 16.37
C ALA A 413 -11.36 2.63 17.79
N GLY A 414 -12.40 3.15 18.45
CA GLY A 414 -12.30 3.60 19.85
C GLY A 414 -11.48 4.88 20.08
N THR A 415 -11.01 5.58 19.03
CA THR A 415 -10.28 6.85 19.17
C THR A 415 -10.91 7.95 18.31
N ASP A 416 -11.23 9.08 18.92
CA ASP A 416 -11.79 10.27 18.28
C ASP A 416 -10.75 11.39 18.17
N GLY A 417 -10.98 12.33 17.25
CA GLY A 417 -10.07 13.45 16.98
C GLY A 417 -8.80 13.06 16.19
N LEU A 418 -8.72 11.82 15.73
CA LEU A 418 -7.58 11.28 14.98
C LEU A 418 -8.05 10.59 13.70
N LEU A 419 -7.34 10.83 12.60
CA LEU A 419 -7.38 10.00 11.39
C LEU A 419 -5.99 9.46 11.09
N VAL A 420 -5.89 8.33 10.39
CA VAL A 420 -4.62 7.72 9.98
C VAL A 420 -4.63 7.48 8.48
N VAL A 421 -3.56 7.85 7.80
CA VAL A 421 -3.42 7.72 6.34
C VAL A 421 -2.14 7.00 5.95
N GLY A 422 -1.99 6.68 4.67
CA GLY A 422 -0.78 6.06 4.14
C GLY A 422 -0.68 4.58 4.50
N ARG A 423 0.55 4.06 4.56
CA ARG A 423 0.79 2.63 4.75
C ARG A 423 0.35 2.08 6.11
N SER A 424 0.13 2.94 7.10
CA SER A 424 -0.26 2.54 8.46
C SER A 424 -1.77 2.60 8.73
N ALA A 425 -2.58 2.95 7.72
CA ALA A 425 -4.05 2.91 7.80
C ALA A 425 -4.59 1.47 7.97
N SER A 426 -5.91 1.34 8.17
CA SER A 426 -6.55 0.08 8.58
C SER A 426 -6.69 -0.92 7.43
N TYR A 427 -5.65 -1.72 7.22
CA TYR A 427 -5.58 -2.78 6.21
C TYR A 427 -5.13 -4.11 6.85
N ASP A 428 -5.67 -5.24 6.41
CA ASP A 428 -5.04 -6.54 6.66
C ASP A 428 -3.67 -6.61 5.96
N SER A 429 -2.76 -7.44 6.44
CA SER A 429 -1.37 -7.50 5.96
C SER A 429 -1.26 -7.87 4.47
N ILE A 430 -2.23 -8.65 3.99
CA ILE A 430 -2.32 -9.05 2.58
C ILE A 430 -2.76 -7.88 1.69
N PRO A 431 -3.98 -7.32 1.83
CA PRO A 431 -4.42 -6.19 0.98
C PRO A 431 -3.54 -4.94 1.16
N HIS A 432 -2.86 -4.77 2.30
CA HIS A 432 -1.81 -3.76 2.49
C HIS A 432 -0.72 -3.84 1.41
N GLY A 433 -0.37 -5.04 0.93
CA GLY A 433 0.59 -5.26 -0.17
C GLY A 433 0.24 -4.51 -1.47
N SER A 434 -1.04 -4.16 -1.67
CA SER A 434 -1.51 -3.28 -2.73
C SER A 434 -1.83 -1.87 -2.22
N ALA A 435 -2.50 -1.74 -1.08
CA ALA A 435 -3.03 -0.46 -0.61
C ALA A 435 -1.96 0.53 -0.16
N ARG A 436 -0.77 0.06 0.23
CA ARG A 436 0.34 0.90 0.72
C ARG A 436 1.02 1.78 -0.33
N VAL A 437 0.67 1.63 -1.61
CA VAL A 437 1.36 2.36 -2.69
C VAL A 437 1.08 3.85 -2.61
N VAL A 438 2.12 4.66 -2.80
CA VAL A 438 2.09 6.11 -2.58
C VAL A 438 0.97 6.85 -3.35
N PRO A 439 0.64 6.51 -4.62
CA PRO A 439 -0.48 7.17 -5.31
C PRO A 439 -1.82 6.99 -4.59
N LEU A 440 -2.05 5.84 -3.95
CA LEU A 440 -3.24 5.61 -3.14
C LEU A 440 -3.15 6.32 -1.78
N GLY A 441 -1.96 6.35 -1.18
CA GLY A 441 -1.67 7.14 0.02
C GLY A 441 -2.00 8.62 -0.16
N ILE A 442 -1.59 9.24 -1.27
CA ILE A 442 -1.91 10.64 -1.59
C ILE A 442 -3.43 10.85 -1.73
N ALA A 443 -4.14 9.93 -2.39
CA ALA A 443 -5.60 10.02 -2.56
C ALA A 443 -6.34 9.92 -1.21
N THR A 444 -5.95 8.99 -0.34
CA THR A 444 -6.53 8.87 1.01
C THR A 444 -6.15 10.04 1.91
N GLY A 445 -4.93 10.58 1.79
CA GLY A 445 -4.51 11.83 2.42
C GLY A 445 -5.40 13.01 2.05
N GLN A 446 -5.63 13.21 0.74
CA GLN A 446 -6.57 14.23 0.26
C GLN A 446 -7.98 14.05 0.86
N ALA A 447 -8.49 12.82 0.90
CA ALA A 447 -9.78 12.52 1.52
C ALA A 447 -9.82 12.86 3.02
N ALA A 448 -8.76 12.52 3.77
CA ALA A 448 -8.68 12.83 5.19
C ALA A 448 -8.72 14.35 5.46
N GLY A 449 -7.95 15.14 4.70
CA GLY A 449 -7.94 16.60 4.84
C GLY A 449 -9.32 17.23 4.60
N ALA A 450 -10.05 16.78 3.57
CA ALA A 450 -11.42 17.22 3.31
C ALA A 450 -12.41 16.75 4.41
N ALA A 451 -12.26 15.52 4.90
CA ALA A 451 -13.14 14.97 5.94
C ALA A 451 -13.03 15.74 7.26
N VAL A 452 -11.84 16.25 7.62
CA VAL A 452 -11.66 17.12 8.80
C VAL A 452 -12.54 18.35 8.71
N LYS A 453 -12.59 19.04 7.55
CA LYS A 453 -13.43 20.22 7.38
C LYS A 453 -14.91 19.90 7.64
N ILE A 454 -15.39 18.82 7.03
CA ILE A 454 -16.79 18.38 7.16
C ILE A 454 -17.12 18.02 8.61
N ALA A 455 -16.24 17.28 9.29
CA ALA A 455 -16.44 16.91 10.69
C ALA A 455 -16.52 18.14 11.61
N LEU A 456 -15.63 19.12 11.43
CA LEU A 456 -15.59 20.35 12.22
C LEU A 456 -16.83 21.23 11.97
N ASP A 457 -17.24 21.41 10.71
CA ASP A 457 -18.43 22.20 10.36
C ASP A 457 -19.71 21.60 10.92
N ARG A 458 -19.85 20.28 10.81
CA ARG A 458 -20.99 19.52 11.32
C ARG A 458 -20.93 19.30 12.83
N LYS A 459 -19.76 19.53 13.46
CA LYS A 459 -19.49 19.27 14.88
C LYS A 459 -19.77 17.82 15.27
N ILE A 460 -19.29 16.89 14.45
CA ILE A 460 -19.44 15.45 14.65
C ILE A 460 -18.06 14.78 14.76
N SER A 461 -18.00 13.61 15.40
CA SER A 461 -16.76 12.81 15.42
C SER A 461 -16.47 12.18 14.05
N PHE A 462 -15.24 11.71 13.83
CA PHE A 462 -14.93 10.94 12.63
C PHE A 462 -15.68 9.61 12.58
N ALA A 463 -15.92 8.98 13.74
CA ALA A 463 -16.77 7.80 13.83
C ALA A 463 -18.21 8.09 13.38
N ASP A 464 -18.79 9.22 13.80
CA ASP A 464 -20.13 9.63 13.37
C ASP A 464 -20.17 9.98 11.87
N LEU A 465 -19.15 10.67 11.35
CA LEU A 465 -19.01 10.95 9.92
C LEU A 465 -18.99 9.63 9.14
N SER A 466 -18.18 8.66 9.57
CA SER A 466 -18.04 7.34 8.94
C SER A 466 -19.31 6.49 8.93
N ARG A 467 -20.32 6.86 9.73
CA ARG A 467 -21.63 6.20 9.81
C ARG A 467 -22.76 7.02 9.18
N SER A 468 -22.49 8.26 8.74
CA SER A 468 -23.47 9.14 8.10
C SER A 468 -23.33 9.09 6.58
N LYS A 469 -24.34 8.52 5.91
CA LYS A 469 -24.44 8.55 4.44
C LYS A 469 -24.43 9.96 3.89
N GLU A 470 -25.08 10.90 4.57
CA GLU A 470 -25.15 12.29 4.16
C GLU A 470 -23.78 12.97 4.21
N ALA A 471 -23.01 12.76 5.27
CA ALA A 471 -21.66 13.33 5.39
C ALA A 471 -20.66 12.69 4.43
N ILE A 472 -20.79 11.39 4.16
CA ILE A 472 -19.98 10.69 3.16
C ILE A 472 -20.29 11.16 1.74
N VAL A 473 -21.56 11.39 1.39
CA VAL A 473 -21.93 11.96 0.09
C VAL A 473 -21.34 13.37 -0.08
N GLU A 474 -21.35 14.19 0.98
CA GLU A 474 -20.70 15.50 0.97
C GLU A 474 -19.18 15.39 0.79
N LEU A 475 -18.53 14.45 1.47
CA LEU A 475 -17.09 14.18 1.32
C LEU A 475 -16.76 13.76 -0.11
N GLN A 476 -17.49 12.79 -0.67
CA GLN A 476 -17.29 12.33 -2.04
C GLN A 476 -17.53 13.46 -3.06
N GLY A 477 -18.57 14.28 -2.84
CA GLY A 477 -18.84 15.46 -3.66
C GLY A 477 -17.67 16.45 -3.64
N THR A 478 -17.16 16.78 -2.46
CA THR A 478 -15.98 17.65 -2.28
C THR A 478 -14.76 17.08 -3.01
N LEU A 479 -14.51 15.78 -2.90
CA LEU A 479 -13.38 15.13 -3.56
C LEU A 479 -13.49 15.19 -5.08
N VAL A 480 -14.68 14.93 -5.64
CA VAL A 480 -14.94 15.01 -7.08
C VAL A 480 -14.77 16.44 -7.59
N GLU A 481 -15.27 17.44 -6.85
CA GLU A 481 -15.06 18.87 -7.18
C GLU A 481 -13.58 19.25 -7.17
N GLN A 482 -12.78 18.62 -6.29
CA GLN A 482 -11.32 18.75 -6.22
C GLN A 482 -10.56 17.85 -7.20
N GLY A 483 -11.25 17.24 -8.17
CA GLY A 483 -10.65 16.48 -9.26
C GLY A 483 -10.22 15.06 -8.90
N VAL A 484 -10.67 14.50 -7.77
CA VAL A 484 -10.51 13.08 -7.47
C VAL A 484 -11.49 12.28 -8.33
N GLU A 485 -11.01 11.20 -8.93
CA GLU A 485 -11.83 10.29 -9.72
C GLU A 485 -12.44 9.21 -8.80
N LEU A 486 -13.75 9.31 -8.54
CA LEU A 486 -14.50 8.35 -7.70
C LEU A 486 -15.50 7.49 -8.48
N THR A 487 -15.30 7.34 -9.80
CA THR A 487 -16.13 6.44 -10.61
C THR A 487 -15.72 4.97 -10.47
N ALA A 488 -16.62 4.18 -9.88
CA ALA A 488 -16.51 2.72 -9.87
C ALA A 488 -16.61 2.15 -11.30
N GLN A 489 -15.66 1.31 -11.71
CA GLN A 489 -15.77 0.60 -12.98
C GLN A 489 -16.72 -0.58 -12.86
N LYS A 490 -17.56 -0.77 -13.88
CA LYS A 490 -18.41 -1.96 -13.98
C LYS A 490 -17.57 -3.16 -14.44
N LEU A 491 -17.01 -3.86 -13.48
CA LEU A 491 -16.17 -5.04 -13.72
C LEU A 491 -17.01 -6.33 -13.73
N PRO A 492 -16.69 -7.30 -14.60
CA PRO A 492 -17.30 -8.62 -14.51
C PRO A 492 -16.79 -9.35 -13.26
N THR A 493 -17.66 -10.11 -12.60
CA THR A 493 -17.26 -10.98 -11.50
C THR A 493 -16.08 -11.88 -11.93
N PRO A 494 -14.94 -11.83 -11.22
CA PRO A 494 -13.79 -12.68 -11.47
C PRO A 494 -14.18 -14.17 -11.60
N SER A 495 -13.56 -14.87 -12.54
CA SER A 495 -13.93 -16.26 -12.86
C SER A 495 -13.74 -17.22 -11.67
N TYR A 496 -12.71 -17.02 -10.85
CA TYR A 496 -12.45 -17.85 -9.68
C TYR A 496 -13.53 -17.73 -8.60
N MET A 497 -14.28 -16.62 -8.55
CA MET A 497 -15.40 -16.47 -7.60
C MET A 497 -16.61 -17.34 -7.97
N LYS A 498 -16.69 -17.79 -9.22
CA LYS A 498 -17.76 -18.68 -9.70
C LYS A 498 -17.44 -20.15 -9.47
N HIS A 499 -16.23 -20.45 -8.99
CA HIS A 499 -15.81 -21.80 -8.69
C HIS A 499 -16.45 -22.29 -7.39
N GLU A 500 -16.85 -23.55 -7.32
CA GLU A 500 -17.57 -24.11 -6.15
C GLU A 500 -16.73 -24.03 -4.86
N GLN A 501 -15.41 -24.19 -4.98
CA GLN A 501 -14.42 -24.07 -3.90
C GLN A 501 -13.95 -22.63 -3.62
N TYR A 502 -14.63 -21.58 -4.10
CA TYR A 502 -14.20 -20.18 -3.90
C TYR A 502 -14.00 -19.82 -2.42
N LYS A 503 -14.89 -20.26 -1.53
CA LYS A 503 -14.77 -19.98 -0.09
C LYS A 503 -13.47 -20.54 0.51
N GLY A 504 -13.06 -21.73 0.07
CA GLY A 504 -11.78 -22.32 0.44
C GLY A 504 -10.62 -21.52 -0.13
N LEU A 505 -10.72 -21.10 -1.40
CA LEU A 505 -9.72 -20.23 -2.01
C LEU A 505 -9.55 -18.91 -1.24
N LEU A 506 -10.66 -18.26 -0.86
CA LEU A 506 -10.61 -17.01 -0.11
C LEU A 506 -9.88 -17.22 1.22
N PHE A 507 -10.21 -18.27 1.97
CA PHE A 507 -9.48 -18.65 3.19
C PHE A 507 -7.97 -18.85 2.94
N ALA A 508 -7.62 -19.63 1.92
CA ALA A 508 -6.23 -19.90 1.56
C ALA A 508 -5.47 -18.62 1.16
N ALA A 509 -6.12 -17.73 0.41
CA ALA A 509 -5.52 -16.44 0.05
C ALA A 509 -5.33 -15.56 1.30
N SER A 510 -6.34 -15.47 2.17
CA SER A 510 -6.33 -14.71 3.42
C SER A 510 -5.32 -15.18 4.45
N THR A 511 -4.68 -16.33 4.24
CA THR A 511 -3.65 -16.91 5.14
C THR A 511 -2.28 -17.01 4.47
N LEU A 512 -2.07 -16.31 3.34
CA LEU A 512 -0.84 -16.34 2.52
C LEU A 512 -0.44 -17.75 2.05
N PHE A 513 -1.39 -18.69 2.03
CA PHE A 513 -1.14 -20.08 1.72
C PHE A 513 -1.02 -20.35 0.21
N VAL A 514 -1.68 -19.53 -0.59
CA VAL A 514 -1.70 -19.65 -2.05
C VAL A 514 -1.47 -18.28 -2.71
N SER A 515 -0.89 -18.32 -3.90
CA SER A 515 -0.76 -17.16 -4.79
C SER A 515 -1.26 -17.54 -6.17
N GLY A 516 -2.09 -16.68 -6.76
CA GLY A 516 -2.54 -16.74 -8.14
C GLY A 516 -1.62 -15.99 -9.11
N GLY A 517 -0.64 -15.23 -8.58
CA GLY A 517 0.26 -14.42 -9.37
C GLY A 517 -0.44 -13.31 -10.17
N LEU A 518 0.29 -12.72 -11.12
CA LEU A 518 -0.24 -11.63 -11.97
C LEU A 518 -1.44 -12.03 -12.84
N LYS A 519 -1.67 -13.34 -13.03
CA LYS A 519 -2.74 -13.89 -13.86
C LYS A 519 -3.96 -14.35 -13.04
N ASN A 520 -3.89 -14.31 -11.70
CA ASN A 520 -4.91 -14.86 -10.81
C ASN A 520 -5.24 -16.33 -11.14
N ASP A 521 -4.21 -17.13 -11.45
CA ASP A 521 -4.31 -18.54 -11.82
C ASP A 521 -4.06 -19.42 -10.58
N TRP A 522 -5.13 -19.66 -9.82
CA TRP A 522 -5.09 -20.33 -8.52
C TRP A 522 -4.96 -21.86 -8.59
N LYS A 523 -5.00 -22.44 -9.80
CA LYS A 523 -4.89 -23.89 -10.04
C LYS A 523 -5.86 -24.73 -9.21
N LEU A 524 -7.11 -24.27 -9.04
CA LEU A 524 -8.10 -24.95 -8.19
C LEU A 524 -8.33 -26.40 -8.59
N ASP A 525 -8.57 -26.68 -9.87
CA ASP A 525 -8.81 -28.04 -10.39
C ASP A 525 -7.55 -28.91 -10.53
N SER A 526 -6.37 -28.37 -10.27
CA SER A 526 -5.13 -29.15 -10.38
C SER A 526 -5.06 -30.16 -9.24
N PRO A 527 -4.64 -31.42 -9.50
CA PRO A 527 -4.51 -32.40 -8.45
C PRO A 527 -3.50 -31.95 -7.39
N THR A 528 -3.85 -32.16 -6.13
CA THR A 528 -2.90 -32.07 -5.02
C THR A 528 -2.34 -33.44 -4.69
N ASN A 529 -1.31 -33.48 -3.84
CA ASN A 529 -0.65 -34.71 -3.43
C ASN A 529 -0.45 -34.71 -1.92
N LEU A 530 -0.19 -35.90 -1.38
CA LEU A 530 -0.06 -36.13 0.05
C LEU A 530 1.01 -35.22 0.69
N GLN A 531 2.19 -35.12 0.06
CA GLN A 531 3.28 -34.28 0.57
C GLN A 531 2.94 -32.79 0.61
N ARG A 532 2.31 -32.27 -0.46
CA ARG A 532 1.93 -30.86 -0.55
C ARG A 532 0.92 -30.53 0.55
N PHE A 533 -0.08 -31.37 0.72
CA PHE A 533 -1.08 -31.20 1.75
C PHE A 533 -0.53 -31.35 3.17
N TYR A 534 0.38 -32.29 3.42
CA TYR A 534 1.08 -32.36 4.70
C TYR A 534 1.86 -31.07 5.02
N ASN A 535 2.62 -30.55 4.04
CA ASN A 535 3.38 -29.31 4.21
C ASN A 535 2.45 -28.12 4.49
N SER A 536 1.29 -28.14 3.84
CA SER A 536 0.23 -27.17 4.02
C SER A 536 -0.31 -27.14 5.44
N VAL A 537 -0.74 -28.29 5.96
CA VAL A 537 -1.21 -28.41 7.35
C VAL A 537 -0.11 -28.05 8.33
N SER A 538 1.12 -28.49 8.07
CA SER A 538 2.29 -28.13 8.90
C SER A 538 2.53 -26.62 8.96
N THR A 539 2.35 -25.92 7.84
CA THR A 539 2.53 -24.46 7.77
C THR A 539 1.47 -23.75 8.61
N VAL A 540 0.20 -24.10 8.41
CA VAL A 540 -0.92 -23.53 9.18
C VAL A 540 -0.77 -23.83 10.67
N ARG A 541 -0.39 -25.06 11.02
CA ARG A 541 -0.10 -25.47 12.41
C ARG A 541 1.00 -24.64 13.04
N ASN A 542 2.09 -24.37 12.32
CA ASN A 542 3.20 -23.59 12.85
C ASN A 542 2.83 -22.10 13.02
N LEU A 543 1.95 -21.55 12.18
CA LEU A 543 1.44 -20.18 12.31
C LEU A 543 0.42 -20.02 13.43
N HIS A 544 -0.34 -21.08 13.72
CA HIS A 544 -1.40 -21.08 14.72
C HIS A 544 -1.16 -22.16 15.79
N SER A 545 0.08 -22.26 16.30
CA SER A 545 0.46 -23.32 17.23
C SER A 545 -0.32 -23.32 18.55
N ASP A 546 -1.01 -22.23 18.86
CA ASP A 546 -1.95 -22.09 19.97
C ASP A 546 -3.28 -22.83 19.73
N LEU A 547 -3.65 -23.06 18.48
CA LEU A 547 -4.89 -23.74 18.08
C LEU A 547 -4.71 -25.25 17.85
N PHE A 548 -3.49 -25.70 17.55
CA PHE A 548 -3.21 -27.10 17.25
C PHE A 548 -2.50 -27.79 18.42
N HIS A 549 -2.96 -28.98 18.79
CA HIS A 549 -2.43 -29.73 19.93
C HIS A 549 -1.91 -31.12 19.57
N GLY A 550 -2.05 -31.55 18.30
CA GLY A 550 -1.58 -32.86 17.84
C GLY A 550 -0.17 -32.85 17.25
N ASP A 551 0.30 -34.04 16.85
CA ASP A 551 1.61 -34.26 16.25
C ASP A 551 1.49 -34.84 14.82
N LEU A 552 2.24 -34.23 13.90
CA LEU A 552 2.37 -34.72 12.52
C LEU A 552 3.64 -35.54 12.29
N SER A 553 4.52 -35.64 13.29
CA SER A 553 5.75 -36.41 13.16
C SER A 553 5.42 -37.87 12.82
N GLY A 554 6.15 -38.43 11.86
CA GLY A 554 5.91 -39.81 11.42
C GLY A 554 4.72 -40.02 10.48
N VAL A 555 3.79 -39.06 10.29
CA VAL A 555 2.58 -39.30 9.47
C VAL A 555 2.91 -39.71 8.02
N LEU A 556 4.02 -39.19 7.46
CA LEU A 556 4.45 -39.57 6.11
C LEU A 556 5.46 -40.74 6.07
N THR A 557 5.91 -41.30 7.19
CA THR A 557 6.98 -42.32 7.17
C THR A 557 6.54 -43.62 6.52
N ASP A 558 5.25 -43.90 6.54
CA ASP A 558 4.69 -45.13 5.97
C ASP A 558 4.34 -44.98 4.47
N TYR A 559 4.53 -43.79 3.90
CA TYR A 559 4.21 -43.49 2.51
C TYR A 559 5.46 -43.44 1.62
N ASP A 560 5.65 -44.48 0.81
CA ASP A 560 6.69 -44.50 -0.22
C ASP A 560 6.41 -43.45 -1.31
N ALA A 561 7.25 -42.41 -1.36
CA ALA A 561 7.17 -41.32 -2.33
C ALA A 561 5.84 -40.53 -2.29
N ALA A 562 5.43 -40.07 -1.11
CA ALA A 562 4.26 -39.21 -0.86
C ALA A 562 4.04 -38.06 -1.87
N ALA A 563 5.11 -37.48 -2.41
CA ALA A 563 5.04 -36.42 -3.43
C ALA A 563 4.44 -36.87 -4.78
N LYS A 564 4.39 -38.18 -5.06
CA LYS A 564 3.81 -38.78 -6.27
C LYS A 564 2.41 -39.35 -6.04
N MET A 565 1.98 -39.43 -4.79
CA MET A 565 0.68 -40.00 -4.41
C MET A 565 -0.39 -38.92 -4.43
N SER A 566 -1.49 -39.17 -5.14
CA SER A 566 -2.67 -38.31 -5.05
C SER A 566 -3.17 -38.24 -3.61
N LEU A 567 -3.68 -37.09 -3.20
CA LEU A 567 -4.34 -36.97 -1.90
C LEU A 567 -5.75 -37.57 -2.00
N SER A 568 -6.10 -38.52 -1.12
CA SER A 568 -7.49 -38.94 -0.91
C SER A 568 -8.14 -38.13 0.22
N LEU A 569 -9.47 -38.14 0.31
CA LEU A 569 -10.22 -37.52 1.39
C LEU A 569 -9.90 -38.15 2.75
N ASP A 570 -9.71 -39.47 2.79
CA ASP A 570 -9.40 -40.20 4.02
C ASP A 570 -7.98 -39.87 4.52
N ASP A 571 -6.99 -39.80 3.60
CA ASP A 571 -5.64 -39.34 3.94
C ASP A 571 -5.66 -37.88 4.44
N ALA A 572 -6.47 -37.03 3.81
CA ALA A 572 -6.61 -35.63 4.19
C ALA A 572 -7.18 -35.49 5.60
N ALA A 573 -8.28 -36.20 5.88
CA ALA A 573 -8.91 -36.25 7.19
C ALA A 573 -7.95 -36.79 8.27
N PHE A 574 -7.20 -37.84 7.96
CA PHE A 574 -6.22 -38.42 8.87
C PHE A 574 -5.11 -37.45 9.25
N ILE A 575 -4.48 -36.81 8.26
CA ILE A 575 -3.43 -35.80 8.50
C ILE A 575 -3.97 -34.68 9.39
N PHE A 576 -5.19 -34.23 9.14
CA PHE A 576 -5.78 -33.17 9.94
C PHE A 576 -6.08 -33.57 11.37
N ALA A 577 -6.70 -34.72 11.57
CA ALA A 577 -7.04 -35.20 12.90
C ALA A 577 -5.77 -35.36 13.75
N LYS A 578 -4.69 -35.91 13.16
CA LYS A 578 -3.37 -35.97 13.79
C LYS A 578 -2.74 -34.60 14.06
N ALA A 579 -2.96 -33.60 13.22
CA ALA A 579 -2.45 -32.25 13.47
C ALA A 579 -3.17 -31.57 14.63
N ALA A 580 -4.49 -31.75 14.73
CA ALA A 580 -5.32 -30.96 15.61
C ALA A 580 -5.35 -31.49 17.06
N GLN A 581 -5.34 -32.80 17.26
CA GLN A 581 -5.42 -33.41 18.59
C GLN A 581 -4.50 -34.64 18.72
N GLU A 582 -4.04 -34.91 19.95
CA GLU A 582 -3.39 -36.16 20.31
C GLU A 582 -4.47 -37.24 20.54
N ASP A 583 -4.66 -38.10 19.55
CA ASP A 583 -5.45 -39.33 19.71
C ASP A 583 -4.75 -40.50 19.00
N ASP A 584 -4.38 -41.51 19.79
CA ASP A 584 -3.67 -42.71 19.35
C ASP A 584 -4.60 -43.73 18.65
N GLU A 585 -5.93 -43.62 18.82
CA GLU A 585 -6.93 -44.50 18.19
C GLU A 585 -7.37 -44.00 16.80
N LEU A 586 -6.97 -42.79 16.40
CA LEU A 586 -7.18 -42.24 15.06
C LEU A 586 -6.39 -43.02 14.01
N THR A 587 -7.10 -43.48 12.99
CA THR A 587 -6.61 -44.16 11.79
C THR A 587 -7.15 -43.47 10.54
N SER A 588 -6.63 -43.80 9.36
CA SER A 588 -7.18 -43.27 8.11
C SER A 588 -8.61 -43.74 7.82
N GLU A 589 -9.08 -44.81 8.46
CA GLU A 589 -10.42 -45.37 8.23
C GLU A 589 -11.51 -44.70 9.08
N ASN A 590 -11.18 -44.11 10.24
CA ASN A 590 -12.16 -43.49 11.15
C ASN A 590 -12.04 -41.97 11.26
N ALA A 591 -10.92 -41.36 10.85
CA ALA A 591 -10.68 -39.93 11.00
C ALA A 591 -11.75 -39.04 10.32
N LEU A 592 -12.22 -39.43 9.13
CA LEU A 592 -13.22 -38.64 8.41
C LEU A 592 -14.56 -38.58 9.17
N ASP A 593 -15.06 -39.73 9.63
CA ASP A 593 -16.32 -39.81 10.37
C ASP A 593 -16.24 -39.03 11.68
N GLU A 594 -15.09 -39.07 12.35
CA GLU A 594 -14.86 -38.30 13.57
C GLU A 594 -14.93 -36.78 13.30
N LEU A 595 -14.17 -36.29 12.30
CA LEU A 595 -14.17 -34.88 11.93
C LEU A 595 -15.56 -34.39 11.50
N ILE A 596 -16.35 -35.23 10.82
CA ILE A 596 -17.75 -34.91 10.47
C ILE A 596 -18.62 -34.85 11.73
N SER A 597 -18.47 -35.82 12.64
CA SER A 597 -19.26 -35.89 13.88
C SER A 597 -19.03 -34.67 14.80
N HIS A 598 -17.82 -34.12 14.79
CA HIS A 598 -17.47 -32.89 15.50
C HIS A 598 -17.87 -31.61 14.75
N GLY A 599 -18.33 -31.72 13.50
CA GLY A 599 -18.69 -30.59 12.65
C GLY A 599 -17.48 -29.84 12.06
N TRP A 600 -16.30 -30.46 12.08
CA TRP A 600 -15.05 -29.87 11.59
C TRP A 600 -14.89 -30.00 10.08
N ILE A 601 -15.60 -30.93 9.44
CA ILE A 601 -15.77 -31.00 7.99
C ILE A 601 -17.26 -30.93 7.69
N THR A 602 -17.66 -30.01 6.81
CA THR A 602 -19.06 -29.74 6.51
C THR A 602 -19.55 -30.52 5.27
N ASN A 603 -20.86 -30.77 5.21
CA ASN A 603 -21.49 -31.30 4.00
C ASN A 603 -21.30 -30.37 2.79
N GLU A 604 -21.26 -29.04 3.01
CA GLU A 604 -20.95 -28.07 1.95
C GLU A 604 -19.61 -28.40 1.29
N THR A 605 -18.56 -28.64 2.08
CA THR A 605 -17.25 -29.02 1.53
C THR A 605 -17.32 -30.38 0.84
N LEU A 606 -17.91 -31.39 1.48
CA LEU A 606 -17.98 -32.74 0.93
C LEU A 606 -18.73 -32.82 -0.41
N ASP A 607 -19.78 -32.02 -0.58
CA ASP A 607 -20.59 -31.99 -1.79
C ASP A 607 -19.83 -31.38 -2.98
N THR A 608 -18.80 -30.56 -2.75
CA THR A 608 -17.93 -30.00 -3.80
C THR A 608 -16.83 -30.95 -4.29
N ILE A 609 -16.58 -32.05 -3.56
CA ILE A 609 -15.50 -32.99 -3.87
C ILE A 609 -15.97 -33.98 -4.94
N SER A 610 -15.52 -33.77 -6.18
CA SER A 610 -15.88 -34.63 -7.33
C SER A 610 -15.23 -36.02 -7.31
N ASN A 611 -14.03 -36.15 -6.71
CA ASN A 611 -13.31 -37.43 -6.64
C ASN A 611 -12.58 -37.58 -5.30
N ARG A 612 -13.17 -38.37 -4.39
CA ARG A 612 -12.63 -38.62 -3.04
C ARG A 612 -11.27 -39.34 -3.00
N SER A 613 -10.85 -40.00 -4.08
CA SER A 613 -9.53 -40.65 -4.17
C SER A 613 -8.43 -39.76 -4.77
N ARG A 614 -8.81 -38.58 -5.28
CA ARG A 614 -7.90 -37.67 -5.98
C ARG A 614 -8.37 -36.24 -5.82
N LEU A 615 -8.07 -35.66 -4.67
CA LEU A 615 -8.41 -34.29 -4.34
C LEU A 615 -7.64 -33.30 -5.21
N THR A 616 -8.29 -32.17 -5.47
CA THR A 616 -7.74 -31.01 -6.12
C THR A 616 -7.17 -30.02 -5.11
N ASN A 617 -6.48 -28.98 -5.57
CA ASN A 617 -6.05 -27.89 -4.70
C ASN A 617 -7.26 -27.18 -4.05
N GLY A 618 -8.35 -27.00 -4.80
CA GLY A 618 -9.58 -26.39 -4.31
C GLY A 618 -10.22 -27.20 -3.17
N ASP A 619 -10.29 -28.52 -3.31
CA ASP A 619 -10.83 -29.40 -2.26
C ASP A 619 -10.02 -29.28 -0.97
N GLN A 620 -8.68 -29.30 -1.09
CA GLN A 620 -7.76 -29.07 0.02
C GLN A 620 -8.03 -27.72 0.73
N TYR A 621 -8.30 -26.65 -0.02
CA TYR A 621 -8.52 -25.32 0.56
C TYR A 621 -9.85 -25.27 1.34
N MET A 622 -10.90 -25.93 0.83
CA MET A 622 -12.18 -26.05 1.54
C MET A 622 -12.04 -26.86 2.84
N LEU A 623 -11.30 -27.96 2.81
CA LEU A 623 -11.05 -28.77 4.01
C LEU A 623 -10.23 -27.98 5.06
N LEU A 624 -9.19 -27.26 4.63
CA LEU A 624 -8.40 -26.38 5.52
C LEU A 624 -9.28 -25.31 6.17
N ARG A 625 -10.15 -24.67 5.38
CA ARG A 625 -11.11 -23.68 5.87
C ARG A 625 -12.00 -24.27 6.96
N ASP A 626 -12.65 -25.39 6.69
CA ASP A 626 -13.61 -25.98 7.63
C ASP A 626 -12.96 -26.31 8.97
N ILE A 627 -11.77 -26.88 8.96
CA ILE A 627 -11.09 -27.27 10.19
C ILE A 627 -10.62 -26.05 10.97
N MET A 628 -10.01 -25.08 10.29
CA MET A 628 -9.56 -23.87 10.96
C MET A 628 -10.72 -23.10 11.57
N VAL A 629 -11.80 -22.91 10.81
CA VAL A 629 -12.92 -22.04 11.20
C VAL A 629 -13.88 -22.76 12.13
N ASN A 630 -14.35 -23.94 11.75
CA ASN A 630 -15.37 -24.67 12.49
C ASN A 630 -14.75 -25.51 13.61
N GLY A 631 -13.59 -26.10 13.37
CA GLY A 631 -12.95 -27.00 14.33
C GLY A 631 -12.12 -26.27 15.38
N LEU A 632 -11.27 -25.34 14.94
CA LEU A 632 -10.29 -24.66 15.79
C LEU A 632 -10.70 -23.23 16.16
N GLY A 633 -11.86 -22.76 15.69
CA GLY A 633 -12.40 -21.46 16.05
C GLY A 633 -11.64 -20.26 15.47
N TYR A 634 -10.80 -20.46 14.45
CA TYR A 634 -10.11 -19.39 13.75
C TYR A 634 -11.11 -18.46 13.06
N ARG A 635 -10.95 -17.16 13.29
CA ARG A 635 -11.78 -16.13 12.66
C ARG A 635 -10.98 -15.46 11.57
N PHE A 636 -11.52 -15.47 10.36
CA PHE A 636 -11.04 -14.65 9.26
C PHE A 636 -12.25 -13.97 8.63
N ASP A 637 -12.10 -12.72 8.24
CA ASP A 637 -13.20 -11.96 7.67
C ASP A 637 -13.45 -12.43 6.23
N SER A 638 -14.49 -13.27 6.06
CA SER A 638 -14.99 -13.67 4.75
C SER A 638 -16.12 -12.78 4.25
N ASP A 639 -16.72 -12.00 5.14
CA ASP A 639 -17.80 -11.06 4.84
C ASP A 639 -17.73 -9.88 5.82
N PRO A 640 -17.29 -8.69 5.37
CA PRO A 640 -17.36 -7.49 6.16
C PRO A 640 -18.83 -7.18 6.45
N ALA A 641 -19.15 -7.04 7.72
CA ALA A 641 -20.49 -6.68 8.20
C ALA A 641 -21.04 -5.36 7.62
#